data_AF-A0A0Q0HDZ3-F1
#
_entry.id   AF-A0A0Q0HDZ3-F1
#
_cell.length_a   1.000
_cell.length_b   1.000
_cell.length_c   1.000
_cell.angle_alpha   90.00
_cell.angle_beta   90.00
_cell.angle_gamma   90.00
#
_symmetry.space_group_name_H-M   'P 1'
#
loop_
_entity.id
_entity.type
_entity.pdbx_description
1 polymer ?
#
loop_
_entity_poly.entity_id
_entity_poly.type
_entity_poly.pdbx_seq_one_letter_code
_entity_poly.pdbx_strand_id
1 'polypeptide(L)'
;MQKVTQLCKRKSASFTPLAVLCAAIFSQPSFAGSWQQNVSIGGFNNVHIYTPDTQSSIGNGHSLMLVLHGCVQPINNYLTANLEDAAEAHGMVIAVPDAMNKAGYSCWSYWQGAINRSSGDYKNLVNLANTLSADATRNIDPKQVYIAGLSSGAAMAAQTACVAPDVFAGVAPSAGPTIGTSSSGAISTCETVSENTFVSRCESYAGSYKDHFATQIAAIGHGTADTTVNTCYNQQNADGFAALYGVNQLSGTTTISDDATRNAEQSLWQENRVAMLWFNNLDHSWSGGQGASGDYVAANSINFATYLGGYFAANNKRVDRNAGPEITNLTATDSNNQLTITGSAVDPEGSVTNVDINVYSLVSGAASLIESLNVQVDANNTFSGVTSALSDGLYEVRVSATDNEAKQGDEANLTVRVGPEPAATAPLLSDTAASVNGQCATVTGTVIDNNQNLSTVVVSFSNGDVTATVNGLEYFAEQCNLAGGNNSAVITATDDTALTSTDSISFVIDAGVTGDYNLHINEGHISWGEGYSACYLAFGTAAFTMREYSAGTNQCQWIADDDSSCAGPLQACKTTTEPTNDADNDGVLDGADNCPNVANADQADNDNDGIGNVCDSTPDGETSDSDSDGVSDSLDNCPLVANSDQLDSDADGVGDACDSTPNGDYQCSETTSSNYAHVQANRATTNGSYAYAVGSGDNLGLYNTFYTSILAQTSAGYYELGNCPN
;
A
#
# COMPACT_ATOMS: atom_id res chain seq x y z
N MET A 1 -36.69 -58.80 62.72
CA MET A 1 -35.97 -59.10 63.97
C MET A 1 -34.49 -58.77 63.77
N GLN A 2 -33.91 -57.99 64.69
CA GLN A 2 -32.47 -57.77 64.98
C GLN A 2 -31.51 -57.50 63.79
N LYS A 3 -30.96 -56.29 63.56
CA LYS A 3 -30.04 -55.45 64.36
C LYS A 3 -28.65 -56.08 64.57
N VAL A 4 -27.60 -55.30 64.22
CA VAL A 4 -26.20 -55.23 64.74
C VAL A 4 -25.08 -55.70 63.76
N THR A 5 -24.32 -54.79 63.09
CA THR A 5 -23.00 -54.13 63.45
C THR A 5 -21.80 -55.03 63.04
N GLN A 6 -20.68 -54.66 62.38
CA GLN A 6 -19.94 -53.40 62.11
C GLN A 6 -18.74 -53.65 61.14
N LEU A 7 -18.20 -52.54 60.59
CA LEU A 7 -16.81 -52.24 60.14
C LEU A 7 -16.42 -52.64 58.70
N CYS A 8 -15.74 -51.83 57.85
CA CYS A 8 -14.89 -50.65 58.09
C CYS A 8 -14.69 -49.81 56.78
N LYS A 9 -14.70 -48.46 56.92
CA LYS A 9 -14.01 -47.38 56.15
C LYS A 9 -13.49 -47.63 54.71
N ARG A 10 -13.91 -46.78 53.75
CA ARG A 10 -13.15 -45.59 53.25
C ARG A 10 -13.92 -44.86 52.13
N LYS A 11 -13.68 -43.55 52.07
CA LYS A 11 -14.40 -42.46 51.39
C LYS A 11 -14.51 -42.61 49.87
N SER A 12 -15.71 -42.37 49.35
CA SER A 12 -16.03 -42.13 47.94
C SER A 12 -15.78 -40.66 47.56
N ALA A 13 -15.07 -40.45 46.46
CA ALA A 13 -14.88 -39.15 45.82
C ALA A 13 -16.10 -38.82 44.95
N SER A 14 -16.55 -37.57 45.05
CA SER A 14 -17.71 -37.04 44.33
C SER A 14 -17.36 -36.68 42.88
N PHE A 15 -18.36 -36.90 42.03
CA PHE A 15 -18.49 -36.57 40.63
C PHE A 15 -18.08 -35.13 40.27
N THR A 16 -17.41 -34.98 39.12
CA THR A 16 -17.19 -33.72 38.39
C THR A 16 -17.92 -33.83 37.05
N PRO A 17 -18.77 -32.87 36.63
CA PRO A 17 -19.34 -32.87 35.29
C PRO A 17 -18.57 -31.96 34.34
N LEU A 18 -18.48 -32.43 33.09
CA LEU A 18 -18.47 -31.71 31.82
C LEU A 18 -17.59 -30.44 31.69
N ALA A 19 -16.45 -30.58 31.02
CA ALA A 19 -15.71 -29.47 30.45
C ALA A 19 -16.52 -28.82 29.32
N VAL A 20 -16.95 -27.57 29.54
CA VAL A 20 -17.40 -26.66 28.49
C VAL A 20 -16.17 -26.25 27.70
N LEU A 21 -16.17 -26.55 26.40
CA LEU A 21 -15.17 -26.11 25.45
C LEU A 21 -15.29 -24.57 25.36
N CYS A 22 -14.40 -23.86 26.05
CA CYS A 22 -14.26 -22.42 25.95
C CYS A 22 -13.74 -22.12 24.54
N ALA A 23 -14.56 -21.49 23.69
CA ALA A 23 -14.09 -20.92 22.44
C ALA A 23 -13.02 -19.89 22.80
N ALA A 24 -11.77 -20.16 22.43
CA ALA A 24 -10.71 -19.17 22.47
C ALA A 24 -11.14 -18.04 21.54
N ILE A 25 -11.51 -16.91 22.13
CA ILE A 25 -11.60 -15.63 21.44
C ILE A 25 -10.16 -15.38 20.97
N PHE A 26 -9.90 -15.62 19.68
CA PHE A 26 -8.69 -15.14 19.05
C PHE A 26 -8.68 -13.62 19.25
N SER A 27 -7.74 -13.14 20.05
CA SER A 27 -7.35 -11.74 20.07
C SER A 27 -7.02 -11.37 18.63
N GLN A 28 -7.79 -10.46 18.04
CA GLN A 28 -7.43 -9.86 16.77
C GLN A 28 -6.01 -9.27 16.89
N PRO A 29 -5.22 -9.25 15.79
CA PRO A 29 -3.94 -8.59 15.81
C PRO A 29 -4.16 -7.14 16.28
N SER A 30 -3.43 -6.73 17.32
CA SER A 30 -3.39 -5.32 17.69
C SER A 30 -2.73 -4.58 16.52
N PHE A 31 -3.52 -3.81 15.79
CA PHE A 31 -3.02 -2.72 14.97
C PHE A 31 -2.15 -1.86 15.89
N ALA A 32 -0.86 -1.82 15.60
CA ALA A 32 0.12 -1.16 16.44
C ALA A 32 1.01 -0.38 15.50
N GLY A 33 0.63 0.89 15.36
CA GLY A 33 1.45 1.91 14.73
C GLY A 33 2.80 2.07 15.41
N SER A 34 3.56 3.06 14.97
CA SER A 34 4.97 3.18 15.38
C SER A 34 5.37 4.59 15.78
N TRP A 35 6.24 4.65 16.80
CA TRP A 35 6.95 5.87 17.20
C TRP A 35 8.16 6.11 16.31
N GLN A 36 8.23 7.30 15.72
CA GLN A 36 9.45 7.90 15.20
C GLN A 36 9.92 8.95 16.21
N GLN A 37 11.14 8.78 16.74
CA GLN A 37 11.66 9.64 17.80
C GLN A 37 12.73 10.60 17.26
N ASN A 38 12.83 11.78 17.89
CA ASN A 38 13.81 12.84 17.59
C ASN A 38 13.88 13.23 16.10
N VAL A 39 12.72 13.31 15.45
CA VAL A 39 12.62 13.72 14.05
C VAL A 39 12.76 15.23 13.94
N SER A 40 13.62 15.71 13.04
CA SER A 40 13.74 17.12 12.71
C SER A 40 12.75 17.50 11.61
N ILE A 41 11.66 18.18 11.96
CA ILE A 41 10.55 18.49 11.05
C ILE A 41 9.78 19.74 11.51
N GLY A 42 9.14 20.45 10.60
CA GLY A 42 8.29 21.60 10.94
C GLY A 42 9.02 22.79 11.55
N GLY A 43 10.36 22.85 11.45
CA GLY A 43 11.17 23.87 12.13
C GLY A 43 11.58 23.50 13.56
N PHE A 44 11.30 22.28 14.02
CA PHE A 44 11.79 21.71 15.26
C PHE A 44 12.94 20.74 14.99
N ASN A 45 13.91 20.68 15.91
CA ASN A 45 15.00 19.72 15.84
C ASN A 45 14.62 18.33 16.37
N ASN A 46 13.71 18.26 17.34
CA ASN A 46 13.28 17.02 17.97
C ASN A 46 11.76 16.98 18.09
N VAL A 47 11.14 16.06 17.36
CA VAL A 47 9.72 15.73 17.46
C VAL A 47 9.58 14.22 17.63
N HIS A 48 8.79 13.77 18.60
CA HIS A 48 8.30 12.39 18.63
C HIS A 48 6.99 12.32 17.87
N ILE A 49 6.88 11.39 16.92
CA ILE A 49 5.69 11.22 16.09
C ILE A 49 5.22 9.79 16.22
N TYR A 50 3.98 9.59 16.67
CA TYR A 50 3.32 8.30 16.59
C TYR A 50 2.34 8.32 15.42
N THR A 51 2.46 7.36 14.51
CA THR A 51 1.52 7.19 13.39
C THR A 51 0.72 5.92 13.65
N PRO A 52 -0.60 6.01 13.89
CA PRO A 52 -1.43 4.85 14.13
C PRO A 52 -1.68 4.07 12.83
N ASP A 53 -2.09 2.82 12.98
CA ASP A 53 -2.53 1.99 11.86
C ASP A 53 -4.02 2.20 11.55
N THR A 54 -4.79 2.70 12.53
CA THR A 54 -6.22 3.00 12.40
C THR A 54 -6.46 4.37 11.79
N GLN A 55 -7.56 4.53 11.05
CA GLN A 55 -7.98 5.83 10.51
C GLN A 55 -8.97 6.54 11.44
N SER A 56 -9.09 7.86 11.28
CA SER A 56 -10.08 8.63 12.02
C SER A 56 -11.49 8.19 11.62
N SER A 57 -12.41 8.20 12.59
CA SER A 57 -13.80 7.80 12.38
C SER A 57 -14.62 8.79 11.54
N ILE A 58 -14.04 9.95 11.22
CA ILE A 58 -14.64 10.99 10.38
C ILE A 58 -13.60 11.51 9.40
N GLY A 59 -14.05 12.15 8.32
CA GLY A 59 -13.15 12.78 7.33
C GLY A 59 -12.32 11.75 6.56
N ASN A 60 -11.21 12.19 5.97
CA ASN A 60 -10.40 11.35 5.08
C ASN A 60 -9.02 11.06 5.71
N GLY A 61 -8.81 9.83 6.16
CA GLY A 61 -7.52 9.39 6.71
C GLY A 61 -7.38 9.65 8.21
N HIS A 62 -6.23 10.17 8.63
CA HIS A 62 -5.91 10.38 10.04
C HIS A 62 -6.26 11.79 10.52
N SER A 63 -6.54 11.92 11.81
CA SER A 63 -6.45 13.21 12.49
C SER A 63 -5.02 13.47 12.99
N LEU A 64 -4.70 14.71 13.37
CA LEU A 64 -3.41 15.08 13.94
C LEU A 64 -3.61 15.82 15.26
N MET A 65 -2.89 15.42 16.32
CA MET A 65 -2.80 16.18 17.56
C MET A 65 -1.34 16.51 17.92
N LEU A 66 -1.04 17.80 17.99
CA LEU A 66 0.21 18.29 18.57
C LEU A 66 0.07 18.32 20.10
N VAL A 67 1.02 17.73 20.84
CA VAL A 67 0.99 17.71 22.32
C VAL A 67 2.23 18.42 22.87
N LEU A 68 2.01 19.54 23.56
CA LEU A 68 3.09 20.43 24.01
C LEU A 68 3.44 20.21 25.49
N HIS A 69 4.73 20.00 25.76
CA HIS A 69 5.25 19.74 27.11
C HIS A 69 5.21 20.94 28.05
N GLY A 70 5.21 20.68 29.36
CA GLY A 70 5.36 21.69 30.41
C GLY A 70 6.81 22.17 30.61
N CYS A 71 7.01 23.14 31.50
CA CYS A 71 8.34 23.53 31.94
C CYS A 71 9.10 22.34 32.52
N VAL A 72 10.41 22.27 32.31
CA VAL A 72 11.34 21.18 32.71
C VAL A 72 10.99 19.77 32.25
N GLN A 73 9.80 19.53 31.73
CA GLN A 73 9.31 18.24 31.29
C GLN A 73 9.95 17.88 29.94
N PRO A 74 10.76 16.80 29.88
CA PRO A 74 11.28 16.30 28.61
C PRO A 74 10.16 15.68 27.77
N ILE A 75 10.27 15.80 26.44
CA ILE A 75 9.30 15.17 25.52
C ILE A 75 9.25 13.64 25.63
N ASN A 76 10.33 13.00 26.09
CA ASN A 76 10.38 11.55 26.32
C ASN A 76 9.35 11.07 27.36
N ASN A 77 8.91 11.93 28.29
CA ASN A 77 7.91 11.53 29.28
C ASN A 77 6.55 11.27 28.63
N TYR A 78 6.29 11.81 27.45
CA TYR A 78 5.07 11.50 26.70
C TYR A 78 5.09 10.12 26.01
N LEU A 79 6.25 9.45 25.91
CA LEU A 79 6.33 8.07 25.42
C LEU A 79 5.73 7.06 26.41
N THR A 80 5.49 7.47 27.65
CA THR A 80 4.87 6.66 28.71
C THR A 80 3.57 7.31 29.22
N ALA A 81 2.98 8.19 28.42
CA ALA A 81 1.72 8.89 28.73
C ALA A 81 0.49 8.25 28.07
N ASN A 82 0.64 7.06 27.50
CA ASN A 82 -0.41 6.32 26.77
C ASN A 82 -1.04 7.15 25.64
N LEU A 83 -0.21 7.88 24.88
CA LEU A 83 -0.69 8.64 23.73
C LEU A 83 -0.96 7.72 22.53
N GLU A 84 -0.24 6.60 22.45
CA GLU A 84 -0.42 5.53 21.49
C GLU A 84 -1.81 4.88 21.61
N ASP A 85 -2.30 4.65 22.82
CA ASP A 85 -3.65 4.10 23.04
C ASP A 85 -4.73 5.04 22.47
N ALA A 86 -4.55 6.35 22.67
CA ALA A 86 -5.44 7.37 22.11
C ALA A 86 -5.30 7.48 20.58
N ALA A 87 -4.08 7.32 20.07
CA ALA A 87 -3.80 7.36 18.65
C ALA A 87 -4.51 6.21 17.91
N GLU A 88 -4.37 4.98 18.40
CA GLU A 88 -5.01 3.81 17.80
C GLU A 88 -6.53 3.81 17.98
N ALA A 89 -7.04 4.29 19.13
CA ALA A 89 -8.48 4.32 19.36
C ALA A 89 -9.23 5.32 18.44
N HIS A 90 -8.53 6.34 17.91
CA HIS A 90 -9.16 7.46 17.20
C HIS A 90 -8.52 7.79 15.85
N GLY A 91 -7.60 6.95 15.36
CA GLY A 91 -6.82 7.18 14.15
C GLY A 91 -6.18 8.57 14.12
N MET A 92 -5.47 8.88 15.21
CA MET A 92 -4.92 10.19 15.50
C MET A 92 -3.40 10.14 15.52
N VAL A 93 -2.75 10.73 14.52
CA VAL A 93 -1.31 10.97 14.52
C VAL A 93 -0.98 11.89 15.68
N ILE A 94 -0.01 11.52 16.51
CA ILE A 94 0.47 12.32 17.64
C ILE A 94 1.83 12.90 17.28
N ALA A 95 2.02 14.20 17.50
CA ALA A 95 3.34 14.80 17.44
C ALA A 95 3.67 15.59 18.71
N VAL A 96 4.80 15.27 19.33
CA VAL A 96 5.30 15.87 20.57
C VAL A 96 6.61 16.62 20.27
N PRO A 97 6.54 17.92 19.93
CA PRO A 97 7.73 18.72 19.64
C PRO A 97 8.44 19.21 20.91
N ASP A 98 9.77 19.26 20.89
CA ASP A 98 10.58 19.95 21.90
C ASP A 98 10.72 21.43 21.55
N ALA A 99 10.38 22.34 22.47
CA ALA A 99 10.40 23.78 22.22
C ALA A 99 11.79 24.26 21.72
N MET A 100 11.82 25.05 20.63
CA MET A 100 13.09 25.62 20.14
C MET A 100 13.47 26.88 20.92
N ASN A 101 12.47 27.67 21.32
CA ASN A 101 12.66 28.93 22.03
C ASN A 101 12.26 28.75 23.49
N LYS A 102 13.18 28.15 24.25
CA LYS A 102 12.99 27.87 25.69
C LYS A 102 13.16 29.12 26.54
N ALA A 103 12.11 29.53 27.23
CA ALA A 103 12.20 30.47 28.34
C ALA A 103 12.62 29.72 29.61
N GLY A 104 13.10 30.44 30.64
CA GLY A 104 13.69 29.85 31.86
C GLY A 104 12.94 28.61 32.39
N TYR A 105 13.69 27.63 32.91
CA TYR A 105 13.18 26.27 33.23
C TYR A 105 12.68 25.48 32.00
N SER A 106 13.24 25.72 30.82
CA SER A 106 12.88 25.01 29.58
C SER A 106 11.41 25.12 29.18
N CYS A 107 10.73 26.17 29.64
CA CYS A 107 9.33 26.42 29.29
C CYS A 107 9.18 26.87 27.83
N TRP A 108 7.99 26.70 27.27
CA TRP A 108 7.62 27.40 26.04
C TRP A 108 7.60 28.91 26.29
N SER A 109 8.20 29.70 25.40
CA SER A 109 8.33 31.15 25.53
C SER A 109 7.04 31.93 25.17
N TYR A 110 5.89 31.52 25.71
CA TYR A 110 4.57 32.09 25.38
C TYR A 110 4.35 33.55 25.86
N TRP A 111 5.27 34.08 26.67
CA TRP A 111 5.20 35.44 27.25
C TRP A 111 6.29 36.38 26.75
N GLN A 112 7.20 35.92 25.88
CA GLN A 112 8.28 36.74 25.33
C GLN A 112 8.16 36.81 23.80
N GLY A 113 8.52 37.96 23.24
CA GLY A 113 8.51 38.17 21.80
C GLY A 113 7.12 38.45 21.24
N ALA A 114 7.01 38.40 19.91
CA ALA A 114 5.78 38.68 19.21
C ALA A 114 4.92 37.42 19.05
N ILE A 115 3.63 37.53 19.35
CA ILE A 115 2.66 36.44 19.22
C ILE A 115 2.00 36.58 17.84
N ASN A 116 2.51 35.85 16.84
CA ASN A 116 1.98 35.80 15.48
C ASN A 116 2.56 34.61 14.69
N ARG A 117 1.97 34.32 13.53
CA ARG A 117 2.30 33.17 12.65
C ARG A 117 3.74 33.15 12.12
N SER A 118 4.49 34.26 12.21
CA SER A 118 5.85 34.38 11.68
C SER A 118 6.94 34.34 12.75
N SER A 119 6.57 34.26 14.03
CA SER A 119 7.48 34.45 15.15
C SER A 119 7.72 33.16 15.92
N GLY A 120 9.00 32.86 16.19
CA GLY A 120 9.45 31.80 17.10
C GLY A 120 8.72 30.47 16.91
N ASP A 121 8.30 29.89 18.02
CA ASP A 121 7.64 28.58 18.05
C ASP A 121 6.20 28.60 17.52
N TYR A 122 5.51 29.75 17.47
CA TYR A 122 4.20 29.83 16.81
C TYR A 122 4.32 29.50 15.32
N LYS A 123 5.34 30.05 14.65
CA LYS A 123 5.66 29.73 13.27
C LYS A 123 5.98 28.24 13.11
N ASN A 124 6.81 27.70 13.99
CA ASN A 124 7.23 26.30 13.92
C ASN A 124 6.05 25.34 14.15
N LEU A 125 5.14 25.63 15.09
CA LEU A 125 3.95 24.80 15.33
C LEU A 125 3.00 24.79 14.13
N VAL A 126 2.76 25.94 13.51
CA VAL A 126 1.97 26.05 12.28
C VAL A 126 2.65 25.30 11.13
N ASN A 127 3.97 25.44 10.99
CA ASN A 127 4.73 24.73 9.98
C ASN A 127 4.73 23.22 10.21
N LEU A 128 4.84 22.76 11.46
CA LEU A 128 4.81 21.34 11.82
C LEU A 128 3.46 20.73 11.44
N ALA A 129 2.36 21.36 11.84
CA ALA A 129 1.01 20.95 11.44
C ALA A 129 0.88 20.82 9.93
N ASN A 130 1.22 21.88 9.19
CA ASN A 130 1.12 21.87 7.72
C ASN A 130 2.05 20.85 7.05
N THR A 131 3.26 20.67 7.58
CA THR A 131 4.24 19.72 7.01
C THR A 131 3.76 18.28 7.21
N LEU A 132 3.24 17.95 8.39
CA LEU A 132 2.69 16.63 8.65
C LEU A 132 1.40 16.39 7.84
N SER A 133 0.52 17.38 7.74
CA SER A 133 -0.69 17.27 6.89
C SER A 133 -0.38 17.14 5.40
N ALA A 134 0.74 17.69 4.92
CA ALA A 134 1.18 17.54 3.54
C ALA A 134 1.92 16.22 3.25
N ASP A 135 2.27 15.44 4.28
CA ASP A 135 2.92 14.15 4.12
C ASP A 135 1.89 13.08 3.71
N ALA A 136 1.91 12.71 2.44
CA ALA A 136 0.99 11.71 1.88
C ALA A 136 1.09 10.35 2.58
N THR A 137 2.24 10.00 3.17
CA THR A 137 2.41 8.73 3.91
C THR A 137 1.62 8.71 5.21
N ARG A 138 1.34 9.89 5.78
CA ARG A 138 0.55 10.04 7.00
C ARG A 138 -0.91 10.26 6.74
N ASN A 139 -1.29 10.61 5.50
CA ASN A 139 -2.68 10.76 5.07
C ASN A 139 -3.54 11.53 6.10
N ILE A 140 -3.03 12.66 6.60
CA ILE A 140 -3.73 13.46 7.62
C ILE A 140 -4.76 14.36 6.94
N ASP A 141 -6.00 14.33 7.41
CA ASP A 141 -7.04 15.27 7.00
C ASP A 141 -6.72 16.68 7.54
N PRO A 142 -6.47 17.69 6.68
CA PRO A 142 -6.18 19.06 7.14
C PRO A 142 -7.36 19.72 7.89
N LYS A 143 -8.57 19.15 7.83
CA LYS A 143 -9.72 19.59 8.62
C LYS A 143 -9.68 19.08 10.07
N GLN A 144 -8.76 18.16 10.38
CA GLN A 144 -8.69 17.44 11.65
C GLN A 144 -7.34 17.62 12.35
N VAL A 145 -6.88 18.86 12.44
CA VAL A 145 -5.63 19.20 13.13
C VAL A 145 -5.94 19.88 14.47
N TYR A 146 -5.38 19.34 15.55
CA TYR A 146 -5.64 19.74 16.92
C TYR A 146 -4.34 20.06 17.66
N ILE A 147 -4.43 20.86 18.73
CA ILE A 147 -3.27 21.19 19.57
C ILE A 147 -3.64 21.17 21.05
N ALA A 148 -2.86 20.44 21.84
CA ALA A 148 -3.01 20.29 23.27
C ALA A 148 -1.68 20.58 23.98
N GLY A 149 -1.73 20.79 25.29
CA GLY A 149 -0.49 20.91 26.06
C GLY A 149 -0.71 20.97 27.55
N LEU A 150 0.37 20.82 28.31
CA LEU A 150 0.41 20.94 29.76
C LEU A 150 1.13 22.23 30.18
N SER A 151 0.64 22.93 31.21
CA SER A 151 1.40 24.02 31.85
C SER A 151 1.82 25.13 30.87
N SER A 152 3.12 25.41 30.70
CA SER A 152 3.58 26.35 29.67
C SER A 152 3.20 25.94 28.24
N GLY A 153 3.16 24.64 27.96
CA GLY A 153 2.68 24.09 26.70
C GLY A 153 1.18 24.30 26.50
N ALA A 154 0.39 24.31 27.57
CA ALA A 154 -1.04 24.63 27.51
C ALA A 154 -1.27 26.10 27.11
N ALA A 155 -0.54 27.03 27.71
CA ALA A 155 -0.61 28.44 27.31
C ALA A 155 -0.14 28.67 25.87
N MET A 156 0.94 27.99 25.45
CA MET A 156 1.42 28.02 24.07
C MET A 156 0.39 27.43 23.09
N ALA A 157 -0.23 26.30 23.43
CA ALA A 157 -1.28 25.66 22.62
C ALA A 157 -2.49 26.59 22.44
N ALA A 158 -2.99 27.17 23.53
CA ALA A 158 -4.10 28.11 23.51
C ALA A 158 -3.81 29.33 22.62
N GLN A 159 -2.64 29.96 22.80
CA GLN A 159 -2.26 31.11 21.98
C GLN A 159 -2.04 30.73 20.51
N THR A 160 -1.43 29.57 20.23
CA THR A 160 -1.19 29.10 18.86
C THR A 160 -2.50 28.81 18.12
N ALA A 161 -3.49 28.23 18.80
CA ALA A 161 -4.82 28.03 18.26
C ALA A 161 -5.54 29.35 17.95
N CYS A 162 -5.28 30.42 18.72
CA CYS A 162 -5.75 31.77 18.41
C CYS A 162 -4.94 32.46 17.29
N VAL A 163 -3.64 32.14 17.14
CA VAL A 163 -2.78 32.67 16.07
C VAL A 163 -3.12 32.07 14.70
N ALA A 164 -3.48 30.79 14.66
CA ALA A 164 -3.78 30.05 13.44
C ALA A 164 -5.09 29.24 13.58
N PRO A 165 -6.23 29.91 13.80
CA PRO A 165 -7.51 29.22 13.95
C PRO A 165 -7.92 28.50 12.66
N ASP A 166 -7.47 28.94 11.49
CA ASP A 166 -7.64 28.24 10.20
C ASP A 166 -6.96 26.86 10.15
N VAL A 167 -5.85 26.68 10.87
CA VAL A 167 -5.11 25.41 10.91
C VAL A 167 -5.67 24.50 11.99
N PHE A 168 -5.81 24.99 13.22
CA PHE A 168 -6.22 24.17 14.35
C PHE A 168 -7.73 24.14 14.50
N ALA A 169 -8.35 23.00 14.20
CA ALA A 169 -9.78 22.72 14.36
C ALA A 169 -10.22 22.66 15.81
N GLY A 170 -9.29 22.32 16.71
CA GLY A 170 -9.56 22.26 18.13
C GLY A 170 -8.32 22.48 18.99
N VAL A 171 -8.55 22.86 20.23
CA VAL A 171 -7.49 23.18 21.19
C VAL A 171 -7.79 22.63 22.58
N ALA A 172 -6.76 22.15 23.28
CA ALA A 172 -6.91 21.56 24.61
C ALA A 172 -5.79 21.96 25.58
N PRO A 173 -5.91 23.13 26.24
CA PRO A 173 -4.97 23.50 27.29
C PRO A 173 -5.29 22.72 28.58
N SER A 174 -4.26 22.07 29.14
CA SER A 174 -4.33 21.40 30.45
C SER A 174 -3.46 22.11 31.48
N ALA A 175 -4.06 22.54 32.60
CA ALA A 175 -3.36 23.22 33.69
C ALA A 175 -2.50 24.42 33.26
N GLY A 176 -3.02 25.24 32.33
CA GLY A 176 -2.31 26.38 31.74
C GLY A 176 -2.84 27.74 32.20
N PRO A 177 -1.99 28.77 32.38
CA PRO A 177 -2.42 30.15 32.56
C PRO A 177 -3.27 30.68 31.40
N THR A 178 -4.20 31.59 31.70
CA THR A 178 -5.14 32.13 30.71
C THR A 178 -4.51 33.14 29.75
N ILE A 179 -4.95 33.15 28.48
CA ILE A 179 -4.54 34.15 27.50
C ILE A 179 -4.95 35.53 28.00
N GLY A 180 -3.97 36.32 28.44
CA GLY A 180 -4.26 37.55 29.17
C GLY A 180 -3.29 37.80 30.30
N THR A 181 -2.91 36.72 30.99
CA THR A 181 -2.06 36.71 32.17
C THR A 181 -0.67 37.30 31.88
N SER A 182 -0.14 38.05 32.84
CA SER A 182 1.21 38.59 32.82
C SER A 182 2.29 37.51 33.02
N SER A 183 3.54 37.82 32.68
CA SER A 183 4.67 36.93 32.93
C SER A 183 4.91 36.61 34.42
N SER A 184 4.32 37.37 35.35
CA SER A 184 4.49 37.21 36.80
C SER A 184 3.27 36.56 37.48
N GLY A 185 2.08 36.61 36.89
CA GLY A 185 0.85 36.06 37.45
C GLY A 185 0.63 34.56 37.21
N ALA A 186 1.46 33.92 36.39
CA ALA A 186 1.20 32.55 35.92
C ALA A 186 1.29 31.43 36.99
N ILE A 187 2.07 31.59 38.06
CA ILE A 187 2.56 30.45 38.89
C ILE A 187 2.31 30.60 40.40
N SER A 188 1.55 31.61 40.88
CA SER A 188 1.34 31.74 42.35
C SER A 188 0.05 32.40 42.81
N THR A 189 -0.52 33.31 42.03
CA THR A 189 -1.82 33.93 42.34
C THR A 189 -2.70 33.86 41.10
N CYS A 190 -4.01 33.69 41.30
CA CYS A 190 -4.95 33.77 40.20
C CYS A 190 -4.99 35.20 39.65
N GLU A 191 -4.31 35.47 38.55
CA GLU A 191 -4.48 36.72 37.82
C GLU A 191 -5.81 36.66 37.07
N THR A 192 -6.72 37.55 37.42
CA THR A 192 -8.04 37.59 36.77
C THR A 192 -7.92 38.18 35.37
N VAL A 193 -8.35 37.41 34.38
CA VAL A 193 -8.44 37.83 32.98
C VAL A 193 -9.92 37.86 32.60
N SER A 194 -10.42 39.01 32.15
CA SER A 194 -11.79 39.12 31.67
C SER A 194 -11.96 38.43 30.31
N GLU A 195 -13.14 37.87 30.04
CA GLU A 195 -13.52 37.34 28.72
C GLU A 195 -13.21 38.32 27.58
N ASN A 196 -13.55 39.61 27.75
CA ASN A 196 -13.22 40.64 26.75
C ASN A 196 -11.72 40.78 26.45
N THR A 197 -10.86 40.55 27.44
CA THR A 197 -9.39 40.59 27.27
C THR A 197 -8.91 39.36 26.52
N PHE A 198 -9.47 38.19 26.84
CA PHE A 198 -9.20 36.95 26.14
C PHE A 198 -9.59 37.06 24.66
N VAL A 199 -10.84 37.46 24.38
CA VAL A 199 -11.39 37.62 23.03
C VAL A 199 -10.56 38.61 22.23
N SER A 200 -10.34 39.83 22.76
CA SER A 200 -9.58 40.86 22.04
C SER A 200 -8.13 40.44 21.72
N ARG A 201 -7.48 39.66 22.59
CA ARG A 201 -6.15 39.10 22.30
C ARG A 201 -6.22 38.04 21.21
N CYS A 202 -7.15 37.09 21.30
CA CYS A 202 -7.28 36.04 20.30
C CYS A 202 -7.62 36.59 18.91
N GLU A 203 -8.58 37.53 18.80
CA GLU A 203 -8.91 38.20 17.54
C GLU A 203 -7.71 39.00 16.98
N SER A 204 -6.95 39.68 17.84
CA SER A 204 -5.74 40.41 17.45
C SER A 204 -4.66 39.47 16.90
N TYR A 205 -4.45 38.31 17.54
CA TYR A 205 -3.49 37.30 17.08
C TYR A 205 -3.90 36.67 15.75
N ALA A 206 -5.20 36.37 15.59
CA ALA A 206 -5.74 35.76 14.38
C ALA A 206 -5.71 36.71 13.18
N GLY A 207 -5.91 38.02 13.40
CA GLY A 207 -5.98 39.01 12.33
C GLY A 207 -7.06 38.66 11.30
N SER A 208 -6.67 38.44 10.05
CA SER A 208 -7.60 38.07 8.97
C SER A 208 -8.21 36.67 9.09
N TYR A 209 -7.67 35.81 9.95
CA TYR A 209 -8.14 34.42 10.11
C TYR A 209 -9.23 34.25 11.16
N LYS A 210 -9.66 35.34 11.82
CA LYS A 210 -10.61 35.30 12.94
C LYS A 210 -11.95 34.61 12.62
N ASP A 211 -12.39 34.62 11.36
CA ASP A 211 -13.67 34.00 10.98
C ASP A 211 -13.64 32.47 11.17
N HIS A 212 -12.45 31.85 11.21
CA HIS A 212 -12.29 30.43 11.51
C HIS A 212 -12.61 30.07 12.96
N PHE A 213 -12.70 31.04 13.89
CA PHE A 213 -13.25 30.81 15.23
C PHE A 213 -14.70 30.34 15.17
N ALA A 214 -15.45 30.56 14.08
CA ALA A 214 -16.81 30.04 13.95
C ALA A 214 -16.89 28.50 13.95
N THR A 215 -15.78 27.80 13.64
CA THR A 215 -15.72 26.32 13.53
C THR A 215 -14.79 25.66 14.54
N GLN A 216 -13.99 26.43 15.29
CA GLN A 216 -13.01 25.91 16.24
C GLN A 216 -13.68 25.42 17.54
N ILE A 217 -13.20 24.34 18.14
CA ILE A 217 -13.72 23.80 19.41
C ILE A 217 -12.63 23.74 20.48
N ALA A 218 -13.00 23.68 21.77
CA ALA A 218 -12.02 23.66 22.86
C ALA A 218 -12.37 22.65 23.96
N ALA A 219 -11.35 21.98 24.51
CA ALA A 219 -11.49 21.10 25.67
C ALA A 219 -10.42 21.42 26.73
N ILE A 220 -10.80 22.09 27.81
CA ILE A 220 -9.89 22.58 28.84
C ILE A 220 -9.85 21.56 29.99
N GLY A 221 -8.67 21.18 30.46
CA GLY A 221 -8.50 20.25 31.57
C GLY A 221 -7.70 20.84 32.73
N HIS A 222 -7.97 20.43 33.96
CA HIS A 222 -7.13 20.78 35.12
C HIS A 222 -7.28 19.75 36.24
N GLY A 223 -6.17 19.39 36.89
CA GLY A 223 -6.18 18.55 38.08
C GLY A 223 -6.72 19.26 39.32
N THR A 224 -7.56 18.59 40.10
CA THR A 224 -8.12 19.17 41.34
C THR A 224 -7.10 19.28 42.47
N ALA A 225 -5.97 18.59 42.37
CA ALA A 225 -4.86 18.62 43.33
C ALA A 225 -3.62 19.38 42.82
N ASP A 226 -3.76 20.16 41.74
CA ASP A 226 -2.67 20.97 41.19
C ASP A 226 -2.28 22.09 42.17
N THR A 227 -1.00 22.13 42.52
CA THR A 227 -0.39 23.13 43.42
C THR A 227 0.64 24.02 42.73
N THR A 228 0.88 23.81 41.42
CA THR A 228 1.84 24.57 40.61
C THR A 228 1.15 25.68 39.84
N VAL A 229 0.11 25.35 39.07
CA VAL A 229 -0.69 26.35 38.35
C VAL A 229 -2.03 26.51 39.05
N ASN A 230 -2.42 27.76 39.30
CA ASN A 230 -3.63 28.04 40.05
C ASN A 230 -4.87 27.48 39.31
N THR A 231 -5.69 26.71 40.02
CA THR A 231 -6.85 26.01 39.46
C THR A 231 -7.91 26.97 38.89
N CYS A 232 -7.94 28.25 39.29
CA CYS A 232 -8.87 29.22 38.74
C CYS A 232 -8.78 29.37 37.20
N TYR A 233 -7.60 29.10 36.63
CA TYR A 233 -7.38 29.25 35.19
C TYR A 233 -8.20 28.25 34.37
N ASN A 234 -8.63 27.13 34.93
CA ASN A 234 -9.49 26.17 34.24
C ASN A 234 -10.80 26.83 33.78
N GLN A 235 -11.50 27.48 34.73
CA GLN A 235 -12.74 28.19 34.46
C GLN A 235 -12.50 29.40 33.54
N GLN A 236 -11.46 30.21 33.81
CA GLN A 236 -11.17 31.39 32.98
C GLN A 236 -10.83 31.03 31.53
N ASN A 237 -10.15 29.90 31.29
CA ASN A 237 -9.89 29.41 29.94
C ASN A 237 -11.17 28.94 29.26
N ALA A 238 -12.02 28.18 29.95
CA ALA A 238 -13.29 27.72 29.40
C ALA A 238 -14.22 28.90 29.05
N ASP A 239 -14.36 29.87 29.96
CA ASP A 239 -15.16 31.08 29.74
C ASP A 239 -14.58 31.96 28.63
N GLY A 240 -13.25 32.09 28.56
CA GLY A 240 -12.56 32.83 27.51
C GLY A 240 -12.82 32.26 26.11
N PHE A 241 -12.69 30.94 25.94
CA PHE A 241 -13.03 30.27 24.68
C PHE A 241 -14.53 30.31 24.38
N ALA A 242 -15.38 30.16 25.39
CA ALA A 242 -16.83 30.24 25.23
C ALA A 242 -17.28 31.62 24.74
N ALA A 243 -16.73 32.68 25.32
CA ALA A 243 -16.97 34.05 24.89
C ALA A 243 -16.47 34.29 23.45
N LEU A 244 -15.29 33.75 23.11
CA LEU A 244 -14.73 33.83 21.75
C LEU A 244 -15.61 33.12 20.72
N TYR A 245 -16.22 31.99 21.09
CA TYR A 245 -17.08 31.20 20.20
C TYR A 245 -18.55 31.63 20.24
N GLY A 246 -18.93 32.54 21.13
CA GLY A 246 -20.30 33.05 21.26
C GLY A 246 -21.29 32.04 21.86
N VAL A 247 -20.81 31.14 22.74
CA VAL A 247 -21.64 30.08 23.35
C VAL A 247 -21.77 30.24 24.86
N ASN A 248 -22.90 29.80 25.41
CA ASN A 248 -23.17 29.85 26.85
C ASN A 248 -22.99 28.48 27.51
N GLN A 249 -22.64 28.47 28.80
CA GLN A 249 -22.52 27.24 29.56
C GLN A 249 -23.88 26.54 29.68
N LEU A 250 -23.90 25.22 29.51
CA LEU A 250 -25.06 24.39 29.76
C LEU A 250 -25.16 24.07 31.26
N SER A 251 -26.39 23.90 31.74
CA SER A 251 -26.63 23.51 33.13
C SER A 251 -26.22 22.06 33.36
N GLY A 252 -25.43 21.84 34.42
CA GLY A 252 -25.08 20.50 34.90
C GLY A 252 -23.61 20.13 34.67
N THR A 253 -23.23 19.02 35.31
CA THR A 253 -21.90 18.44 35.23
C THR A 253 -22.07 16.93 35.10
N THR A 254 -21.25 16.31 34.25
CA THR A 254 -21.25 14.86 34.02
C THR A 254 -19.92 14.28 34.45
N THR A 255 -19.94 13.20 35.23
CA THR A 255 -18.73 12.45 35.56
C THR A 255 -18.35 11.53 34.41
N ILE A 256 -17.17 11.74 33.83
CA ILE A 256 -16.53 10.85 32.85
C ILE A 256 -15.59 9.92 33.62
N SER A 257 -15.63 8.62 33.34
CA SER A 257 -14.85 7.62 34.08
C SER A 257 -14.25 6.59 33.13
N ASP A 258 -12.96 6.30 33.29
CA ASP A 258 -12.36 5.08 32.74
C ASP A 258 -12.71 3.88 33.63
N ASP A 259 -12.88 4.13 34.94
CA ASP A 259 -13.29 3.15 35.96
C ASP A 259 -13.69 3.86 37.27
N ALA A 260 -13.93 3.06 38.31
CA ALA A 260 -14.37 3.53 39.64
C ALA A 260 -13.42 4.52 40.32
N THR A 261 -12.14 4.58 39.94
CA THR A 261 -11.11 5.41 40.59
C THR A 261 -10.55 6.52 39.71
N ARG A 262 -10.59 6.34 38.39
CA ARG A 262 -10.09 7.30 37.39
C ARG A 262 -11.27 7.99 36.72
N ASN A 263 -11.56 9.20 37.17
CA ASN A 263 -12.67 9.99 36.68
C ASN A 263 -12.36 11.49 36.61
N ALA A 264 -13.20 12.20 35.87
CA ALA A 264 -13.16 13.64 35.70
C ALA A 264 -14.58 14.21 35.65
N GLU A 265 -14.78 15.41 36.20
CA GLU A 265 -16.05 16.13 36.10
C GLU A 265 -16.05 17.04 34.87
N GLN A 266 -17.05 16.89 34.01
CA GLN A 266 -17.19 17.64 32.77
C GLN A 266 -18.35 18.63 32.83
N SER A 267 -18.09 19.88 32.44
CA SER A 267 -19.11 20.86 32.08
C SER A 267 -19.01 21.21 30.60
N LEU A 268 -20.15 21.46 29.96
CA LEU A 268 -20.25 21.73 28.53
C LEU A 268 -20.88 23.09 28.26
N TRP A 269 -20.54 23.67 27.12
CA TRP A 269 -21.18 24.86 26.56
C TRP A 269 -22.01 24.47 25.34
N GLN A 270 -22.91 25.37 24.92
CA GLN A 270 -23.81 25.17 23.77
C GLN A 270 -23.08 24.61 22.55
N GLU A 271 -23.79 23.75 21.81
CA GLU A 271 -23.27 23.06 20.61
C GLU A 271 -21.99 22.25 20.88
N ASN A 272 -21.72 21.91 22.14
CA ASN A 272 -20.50 21.28 22.60
C ASN A 272 -19.22 21.99 22.11
N ARG A 273 -19.26 23.31 21.95
CA ARG A 273 -18.11 24.10 21.45
C ARG A 273 -16.97 24.21 22.44
N VAL A 274 -17.29 24.09 23.73
CA VAL A 274 -16.33 24.08 24.83
C VAL A 274 -16.70 22.95 25.79
N ALA A 275 -15.69 22.17 26.19
CA ALA A 275 -15.74 21.28 27.33
C ALA A 275 -14.71 21.72 28.37
N MET A 276 -15.09 21.69 29.65
CA MET A 276 -14.18 21.92 30.77
C MET A 276 -14.17 20.69 31.66
N LEU A 277 -12.98 20.18 31.97
CA LEU A 277 -12.76 18.98 32.76
C LEU A 277 -11.99 19.28 34.03
N TRP A 278 -12.45 18.68 35.13
CA TRP A 278 -11.72 18.58 36.39
C TRP A 278 -11.26 17.15 36.60
N PHE A 279 -9.96 16.90 36.48
CA PHE A 279 -9.37 15.59 36.72
C PHE A 279 -9.27 15.34 38.22
N ASN A 280 -10.07 14.41 38.73
CA ASN A 280 -10.16 14.17 40.17
C ASN A 280 -8.84 13.60 40.72
N ASN A 281 -8.32 14.21 41.79
CA ASN A 281 -7.08 13.84 42.48
C ASN A 281 -5.79 13.91 41.64
N LEU A 282 -5.85 14.52 40.46
CA LEU A 282 -4.66 14.74 39.62
C LEU A 282 -3.89 15.97 40.12
N ASP A 283 -2.57 15.83 40.23
CA ASP A 283 -1.65 16.92 40.55
C ASP A 283 -1.28 17.72 39.27
N HIS A 284 -0.14 18.41 39.27
CA HIS A 284 0.32 19.16 38.09
C HIS A 284 0.95 18.24 37.04
N SER A 285 0.15 17.35 36.47
CA SER A 285 0.61 16.33 35.52
C SER A 285 -0.32 16.22 34.32
N TRP A 286 0.20 15.69 33.22
CA TRP A 286 -0.63 15.18 32.13
C TRP A 286 -1.40 13.94 32.61
N SER A 287 -2.70 13.90 32.35
CA SER A 287 -3.57 12.78 32.71
C SER A 287 -3.46 11.68 31.66
N GLY A 288 -2.59 10.69 31.90
CA GLY A 288 -2.30 9.61 30.94
C GLY A 288 -3.17 8.35 31.11
N GLY A 289 -4.01 8.28 32.15
CA GLY A 289 -4.83 7.09 32.38
C GLY A 289 -4.04 5.89 32.90
N GLN A 290 -4.69 4.73 32.97
CA GLN A 290 -4.11 3.53 33.58
C GLN A 290 -2.75 3.15 32.98
N GLY A 291 -1.73 2.96 33.82
CA GLY A 291 -0.41 2.50 33.38
C GLY A 291 0.55 3.63 32.96
N ALA A 292 0.05 4.85 32.80
CA ALA A 292 0.89 6.00 32.47
C ALA A 292 1.91 6.30 33.59
N SER A 293 3.10 6.77 33.20
CA SER A 293 4.19 7.08 34.12
C SER A 293 5.14 8.12 33.53
N GLY A 294 6.07 8.62 34.34
CA GLY A 294 7.04 9.65 33.95
C GLY A 294 6.85 10.96 34.73
N ASP A 295 7.85 11.85 34.70
CA ASP A 295 7.72 13.12 35.40
C ASP A 295 6.63 13.97 34.74
N TYR A 296 5.75 14.54 35.56
CA TYR A 296 4.59 15.34 35.12
C TYR A 296 3.62 14.54 34.22
N VAL A 297 3.56 13.22 34.39
CA VAL A 297 2.60 12.31 33.76
C VAL A 297 2.05 11.38 34.83
N ALA A 298 0.73 11.26 34.95
CA ALA A 298 0.13 10.49 36.03
C ALA A 298 -1.03 9.61 35.55
N ALA A 299 -1.21 8.48 36.24
CA ALA A 299 -2.19 7.45 35.94
C ALA A 299 -3.45 7.47 36.82
N ASN A 300 -3.61 8.50 37.66
CA ASN A 300 -4.64 8.59 38.70
C ASN A 300 -5.97 9.20 38.23
N SER A 301 -6.07 9.68 36.99
CA SER A 301 -7.33 10.13 36.37
C SER A 301 -7.48 9.51 34.97
N ILE A 302 -8.46 9.96 34.18
CA ILE A 302 -8.77 9.42 32.85
C ILE A 302 -7.60 9.60 31.87
N ASN A 303 -7.54 8.82 30.79
CA ASN A 303 -6.65 9.16 29.67
C ASN A 303 -7.21 10.39 28.92
N PHE A 304 -6.58 11.55 29.11
CA PHE A 304 -7.04 12.79 28.50
C PHE A 304 -6.88 12.79 26.98
N ALA A 305 -5.83 12.17 26.44
CA ALA A 305 -5.65 12.08 24.99
C ALA A 305 -6.77 11.27 24.34
N THR A 306 -7.18 10.16 24.95
CA THR A 306 -8.34 9.35 24.49
C THR A 306 -9.62 10.17 24.53
N TYR A 307 -9.87 10.87 25.65
CA TYR A 307 -11.02 11.78 25.74
C TYR A 307 -11.01 12.84 24.63
N LEU A 308 -9.85 13.46 24.35
CA LEU A 308 -9.71 14.48 23.30
C LEU A 308 -9.99 13.92 21.90
N GLY A 309 -9.46 12.73 21.58
CA GLY A 309 -9.72 12.07 20.30
C GLY A 309 -11.22 11.87 20.06
N GLY A 310 -11.92 11.31 21.04
CA GLY A 310 -13.37 11.14 20.97
C GLY A 310 -14.15 12.46 20.92
N TYR A 311 -13.81 13.43 21.78
CA TYR A 311 -14.48 14.72 21.83
C TYR A 311 -14.30 15.53 20.53
N PHE A 312 -13.09 15.58 19.98
CA PHE A 312 -12.83 16.28 18.73
C PHE A 312 -13.48 15.59 17.55
N ALA A 313 -13.38 14.26 17.42
CA ALA A 313 -14.10 13.51 16.40
C ALA A 313 -15.61 13.72 16.49
N ALA A 314 -16.20 13.75 17.69
CA ALA A 314 -17.64 13.95 17.87
C ALA A 314 -18.11 15.39 17.56
N ASN A 315 -17.26 16.42 17.71
CA ASN A 315 -17.71 17.81 17.68
C ASN A 315 -17.00 18.71 16.64
N ASN A 316 -16.02 18.21 15.88
CA ASN A 316 -15.34 18.98 14.84
C ASN A 316 -16.32 19.40 13.73
N LYS A 317 -16.44 20.71 13.51
CA LYS A 317 -17.35 21.35 12.54
C LYS A 317 -16.76 21.53 11.14
N ARG A 318 -15.49 21.20 10.92
CA ARG A 318 -14.81 21.38 9.62
C ARG A 318 -14.96 20.18 8.70
N VAL A 319 -15.15 19.01 9.29
CA VAL A 319 -15.40 17.77 8.58
C VAL A 319 -16.85 17.75 8.18
N ASP A 320 -17.09 17.58 6.88
CA ASP A 320 -18.43 17.34 6.37
C ASP A 320 -18.83 15.93 6.76
N ARG A 321 -19.96 15.81 7.45
CA ARG A 321 -20.48 14.53 7.96
C ARG A 321 -21.74 14.11 7.22
N ASN A 322 -22.09 14.84 6.18
CA ASN A 322 -23.28 14.55 5.42
C ASN A 322 -23.02 13.39 4.46
N ALA A 323 -23.42 12.19 4.84
CA ALA A 323 -23.44 11.04 3.95
C ALA A 323 -24.74 11.06 3.13
N GLY A 324 -24.68 10.60 1.88
CA GLY A 324 -25.90 10.46 1.09
C GLY A 324 -26.70 9.24 1.53
N PRO A 325 -28.02 9.18 1.27
CA PRO A 325 -28.85 8.05 1.70
C PRO A 325 -28.47 6.72 1.04
N GLU A 326 -28.54 5.63 1.78
CA GLU A 326 -28.28 4.27 1.29
C GLU A 326 -29.55 3.59 0.77
N ILE A 327 -29.49 2.99 -0.42
CA ILE A 327 -30.58 2.18 -1.00
C ILE A 327 -30.38 0.70 -0.66
N THR A 328 -31.40 0.06 -0.09
CA THR A 328 -31.40 -1.38 0.22
C THR A 328 -32.70 -2.04 -0.22
N ASN A 329 -32.70 -3.37 -0.32
CA ASN A 329 -33.87 -4.18 -0.69
C ASN A 329 -34.55 -3.75 -2.01
N LEU A 330 -33.76 -3.26 -2.98
CA LEU A 330 -34.26 -2.85 -4.28
C LEU A 330 -34.84 -4.06 -5.04
N THR A 331 -36.08 -3.92 -5.51
CA THR A 331 -36.80 -4.93 -6.29
C THR A 331 -37.56 -4.26 -7.43
N ALA A 332 -37.73 -4.98 -8.54
CA ALA A 332 -38.65 -4.58 -9.60
C ALA A 332 -39.46 -5.81 -10.05
N THR A 333 -40.77 -5.63 -10.20
CA THR A 333 -41.69 -6.71 -10.56
C THR A 333 -42.61 -6.28 -11.70
N ASP A 334 -42.70 -7.09 -12.75
CA ASP A 334 -43.62 -6.85 -13.87
C ASP A 334 -45.05 -7.30 -13.51
N SER A 335 -46.01 -6.44 -13.82
CA SER A 335 -47.44 -6.75 -13.79
C SER A 335 -48.16 -5.98 -14.89
N ASN A 336 -48.66 -6.69 -15.90
CA ASN A 336 -49.33 -6.12 -17.08
C ASN A 336 -48.47 -5.06 -17.80
N ASN A 337 -47.21 -5.41 -18.06
CA ASN A 337 -46.25 -4.59 -18.77
C ASN A 337 -45.84 -3.30 -18.04
N GLN A 338 -46.00 -3.26 -16.72
CA GLN A 338 -45.56 -2.14 -15.88
C GLN A 338 -44.66 -2.69 -14.79
N LEU A 339 -43.54 -2.02 -14.54
CA LEU A 339 -42.65 -2.37 -13.47
C LEU A 339 -43.08 -1.64 -12.20
N THR A 340 -43.40 -2.41 -11.16
CA THR A 340 -43.49 -1.90 -9.79
C THR A 340 -42.11 -2.05 -9.16
N ILE A 341 -41.47 -0.91 -8.89
CA ILE A 341 -40.12 -0.80 -8.34
C ILE A 341 -40.24 -0.37 -6.89
N THR A 342 -39.64 -1.13 -5.97
CA THR A 342 -39.69 -0.84 -4.52
C THR A 342 -38.33 -1.04 -3.87
N GLY A 343 -38.12 -0.38 -2.74
CA GLY A 343 -36.93 -0.55 -1.92
C GLY A 343 -37.00 0.29 -0.64
N SER A 344 -35.91 0.32 0.09
CA SER A 344 -35.72 1.19 1.26
C SER A 344 -34.62 2.20 0.99
N ALA A 345 -34.81 3.44 1.40
CA ALA A 345 -33.80 4.49 1.34
C ALA A 345 -33.63 5.05 2.76
N VAL A 346 -32.46 4.88 3.36
CA VAL A 346 -32.19 5.30 4.74
C VAL A 346 -31.03 6.27 4.76
N ASP A 347 -31.25 7.40 5.41
CA ASP A 347 -30.23 8.38 5.73
C ASP A 347 -29.95 8.27 7.25
N PRO A 348 -28.75 7.84 7.68
CA PRO A 348 -28.43 7.68 9.09
C PRO A 348 -28.34 9.00 9.86
N GLU A 349 -28.04 10.12 9.19
CA GLU A 349 -27.81 11.42 9.81
C GLU A 349 -28.99 12.39 9.65
N GLY A 350 -29.84 12.16 8.66
CA GLY A 350 -30.94 13.05 8.31
C GLY A 350 -32.20 12.32 7.88
N SER A 351 -32.73 12.75 6.74
CA SER A 351 -33.97 12.27 6.16
C SER A 351 -33.89 12.32 4.63
N VAL A 352 -34.42 11.29 3.99
CA VAL A 352 -34.49 11.22 2.54
C VAL A 352 -35.54 12.20 2.02
N THR A 353 -35.13 13.17 1.22
CA THR A 353 -36.05 14.13 0.57
C THR A 353 -36.54 13.65 -0.76
N ASN A 354 -35.79 12.78 -1.45
CA ASN A 354 -36.15 12.33 -2.78
C ASN A 354 -35.52 10.99 -3.14
N VAL A 355 -36.22 10.20 -3.95
CA VAL A 355 -35.69 9.00 -4.61
C VAL A 355 -35.92 9.12 -6.12
N ASP A 356 -34.85 9.10 -6.89
CA ASP A 356 -34.87 9.11 -8.35
C ASP A 356 -34.67 7.69 -8.88
N ILE A 357 -35.63 7.24 -9.69
CA ILE A 357 -35.63 5.92 -10.34
C ILE A 357 -35.52 6.15 -11.84
N ASN A 358 -34.43 5.69 -12.45
CA ASN A 358 -34.18 5.75 -13.88
C ASN A 358 -34.27 4.35 -14.49
N VAL A 359 -35.12 4.18 -15.49
CA VAL A 359 -35.32 2.91 -16.19
C VAL A 359 -34.70 3.00 -17.58
N TYR A 360 -33.85 2.05 -17.92
CA TYR A 360 -33.15 1.96 -19.19
C TYR A 360 -33.59 0.71 -19.94
N SER A 361 -33.86 0.80 -21.24
CA SER A 361 -34.05 -0.37 -22.09
C SER A 361 -32.69 -0.92 -22.54
N LEU A 362 -32.55 -2.24 -22.47
CA LEU A 362 -31.35 -2.97 -22.92
C LEU A 362 -31.54 -3.66 -24.28
N VAL A 363 -32.68 -3.47 -24.94
CA VAL A 363 -33.06 -4.20 -26.18
C VAL A 363 -32.12 -3.91 -27.37
N SER A 364 -31.41 -2.77 -27.37
CA SER A 364 -30.50 -2.38 -28.45
C SER A 364 -29.02 -2.68 -28.18
N GLY A 365 -28.70 -3.42 -27.13
CA GLY A 365 -27.32 -3.70 -26.68
C GLY A 365 -26.68 -2.54 -25.91
N ALA A 366 -27.09 -1.30 -26.16
CA ALA A 366 -26.75 -0.14 -25.33
C ALA A 366 -27.95 0.28 -24.46
N ALA A 367 -27.68 0.62 -23.19
CA ALA A 367 -28.68 1.10 -22.25
C ALA A 367 -29.23 2.46 -22.69
N SER A 368 -30.51 2.51 -23.06
CA SER A 368 -31.20 3.75 -23.43
C SER A 368 -32.21 4.14 -22.35
N LEU A 369 -32.05 5.32 -21.73
CA LEU A 369 -33.01 5.83 -20.74
C LEU A 369 -34.39 6.00 -21.40
N ILE A 370 -35.41 5.40 -20.82
CA ILE A 370 -36.79 5.45 -21.34
C ILE A 370 -37.75 6.16 -20.40
N GLU A 371 -37.50 6.10 -19.09
CA GLU A 371 -38.38 6.69 -18.09
C GLU A 371 -37.60 7.06 -16.84
N SER A 372 -37.97 8.19 -16.24
CA SER A 372 -37.48 8.64 -14.94
C SER A 372 -38.67 8.89 -14.04
N LEU A 373 -38.67 8.29 -12.85
CA LEU A 373 -39.67 8.49 -11.81
C LEU A 373 -39.00 9.20 -10.63
N ASN A 374 -39.74 10.13 -10.05
CA ASN A 374 -39.34 10.84 -8.85
C ASN A 374 -40.36 10.49 -7.76
N VAL A 375 -39.91 9.81 -6.71
CA VAL A 375 -40.77 9.30 -5.64
C VAL A 375 -40.24 9.72 -4.28
N GLN A 376 -41.09 9.54 -3.27
CA GLN A 376 -40.78 9.88 -1.88
C GLN A 376 -40.76 8.61 -1.04
N VAL A 377 -40.03 8.64 0.07
CA VAL A 377 -40.10 7.57 1.06
C VAL A 377 -41.36 7.71 1.92
N ASP A 378 -41.90 6.60 2.37
CA ASP A 378 -42.99 6.55 3.35
C ASP A 378 -42.46 6.63 4.80
N ALA A 379 -43.37 6.52 5.77
CA ALA A 379 -43.02 6.59 7.20
C ALA A 379 -42.10 5.45 7.69
N ASN A 380 -41.88 4.40 6.89
CA ASN A 380 -40.99 3.28 7.19
C ASN A 380 -39.70 3.35 6.35
N ASN A 381 -39.39 4.49 5.73
CA ASN A 381 -38.25 4.69 4.84
C ASN A 381 -38.29 3.80 3.59
N THR A 382 -39.48 3.40 3.13
CA THR A 382 -39.66 2.61 1.90
C THR A 382 -40.17 3.47 0.77
N PHE A 383 -39.72 3.21 -0.46
CA PHE A 383 -40.19 3.90 -1.66
C PHE A 383 -40.87 2.91 -2.62
N SER A 384 -41.78 3.44 -3.42
CA SER A 384 -42.43 2.68 -4.51
C SER A 384 -42.70 3.58 -5.70
N GLY A 385 -42.28 3.13 -6.89
CA GLY A 385 -42.59 3.75 -8.17
C GLY A 385 -43.18 2.72 -9.12
N VAL A 386 -44.09 3.16 -9.98
CA VAL A 386 -44.67 2.32 -11.05
C VAL A 386 -44.40 3.00 -12.38
N THR A 387 -43.78 2.28 -13.31
CA THR A 387 -43.49 2.80 -14.64
C THR A 387 -44.76 2.95 -15.47
N SER A 388 -44.67 3.72 -16.54
CA SER A 388 -45.59 3.59 -17.67
C SER A 388 -45.52 2.18 -18.29
N ALA A 389 -46.48 1.85 -19.17
CA ALA A 389 -46.50 0.56 -19.84
C ALA A 389 -45.29 0.43 -20.79
N LEU A 390 -44.46 -0.58 -20.55
CA LEU A 390 -43.24 -0.88 -21.28
C LEU A 390 -43.51 -1.96 -22.34
N SER A 391 -42.71 -1.95 -23.41
CA SER A 391 -42.71 -3.05 -24.38
C SER A 391 -42.04 -4.30 -23.79
N ASP A 392 -42.36 -5.47 -24.34
CA ASP A 392 -41.67 -6.71 -23.97
C ASP A 392 -40.16 -6.53 -24.21
N GLY A 393 -39.34 -6.87 -23.21
CA GLY A 393 -37.91 -6.62 -23.27
C GLY A 393 -37.21 -6.66 -21.91
N LEU A 394 -35.90 -6.42 -21.94
CA LEU A 394 -35.07 -6.32 -20.74
C LEU A 394 -34.83 -4.85 -20.40
N TYR A 395 -34.91 -4.55 -19.10
CA TYR A 395 -34.69 -3.22 -18.56
C TYR A 395 -33.67 -3.26 -17.42
N GLU A 396 -32.88 -2.20 -17.31
CA GLU A 396 -32.04 -1.90 -16.16
C GLU A 396 -32.71 -0.78 -15.35
N VAL A 397 -32.92 -1.00 -14.07
CA VAL A 397 -33.46 -0.01 -13.14
C VAL A 397 -32.33 0.50 -12.28
N ARG A 398 -32.11 1.81 -12.28
CA ARG A 398 -31.10 2.50 -11.47
C ARG A 398 -31.78 3.45 -10.51
N VAL A 399 -31.43 3.39 -9.23
CA VAL A 399 -32.09 4.15 -8.17
C VAL A 399 -31.05 4.87 -7.32
N SER A 400 -31.27 6.14 -7.06
CA SER A 400 -30.49 6.95 -6.14
C SER A 400 -31.41 7.78 -5.25
N ALA A 401 -30.93 8.18 -4.07
CA ALA A 401 -31.68 9.00 -3.14
C ALA A 401 -30.89 10.26 -2.76
N THR A 402 -31.61 11.34 -2.42
CA THR A 402 -31.05 12.61 -1.96
C THR A 402 -31.61 12.93 -0.57
N ASP A 403 -30.76 13.41 0.33
CA ASP A 403 -31.11 13.80 1.70
C ASP A 403 -31.64 15.25 1.82
N ASN A 404 -31.84 15.74 3.05
CA ASN A 404 -32.31 17.10 3.34
C ASN A 404 -31.20 18.16 3.36
N GLU A 405 -29.97 17.75 3.13
CA GLU A 405 -28.76 18.55 2.99
C GLU A 405 -28.27 18.61 1.53
N ALA A 406 -29.07 18.04 0.60
CA ALA A 406 -28.86 17.99 -0.84
C ALA A 406 -27.66 17.14 -1.28
N LYS A 407 -27.28 16.12 -0.51
CA LYS A 407 -26.32 15.10 -0.92
C LYS A 407 -27.04 13.88 -1.48
N GLN A 408 -26.59 13.46 -2.66
CA GLN A 408 -27.03 12.22 -3.29
C GLN A 408 -26.19 11.05 -2.76
N GLY A 409 -26.85 9.94 -2.44
CA GLY A 409 -26.20 8.67 -2.11
C GLY A 409 -25.77 7.89 -3.34
N ASP A 410 -25.13 6.74 -3.10
CA ASP A 410 -24.69 5.84 -4.16
C ASP A 410 -25.88 5.24 -4.92
N GLU A 411 -25.67 4.90 -6.19
CA GLU A 411 -26.70 4.34 -7.06
C GLU A 411 -26.79 2.82 -6.86
N ALA A 412 -28.00 2.32 -6.60
CA ALA A 412 -28.32 0.90 -6.64
C ALA A 412 -28.99 0.54 -7.98
N ASN A 413 -28.64 -0.61 -8.55
CA ASN A 413 -29.23 -1.05 -9.81
C ASN A 413 -29.63 -2.53 -9.80
N LEU A 414 -30.54 -2.90 -10.71
CA LEU A 414 -30.90 -4.29 -11.03
C LEU A 414 -31.44 -4.38 -12.45
N THR A 415 -31.47 -5.59 -13.01
CA THR A 415 -32.11 -5.88 -14.30
C THR A 415 -33.43 -6.64 -14.11
N VAL A 416 -34.45 -6.30 -14.91
CA VAL A 416 -35.78 -6.91 -14.86
C VAL A 416 -36.39 -7.04 -16.25
N ARG A 417 -37.08 -8.15 -16.51
CA ARG A 417 -37.78 -8.42 -17.76
C ARG A 417 -39.24 -7.98 -17.66
N VAL A 418 -39.75 -7.40 -18.75
CA VAL A 418 -41.18 -7.19 -18.99
C VAL A 418 -41.64 -8.12 -20.11
N GLY A 419 -42.79 -8.78 -19.91
CA GLY A 419 -43.37 -9.69 -20.90
C GLY A 419 -42.79 -11.11 -20.88
N PRO A 420 -43.26 -12.00 -21.78
CA PRO A 420 -42.84 -13.39 -21.81
C PRO A 420 -41.35 -13.53 -22.15
N GLU A 421 -40.76 -14.60 -21.63
CA GLU A 421 -39.41 -15.00 -22.01
C GLU A 421 -39.36 -15.28 -23.53
N PRO A 422 -38.35 -14.78 -24.26
CA PRO A 422 -38.10 -15.17 -25.65
C PRO A 422 -37.99 -16.69 -25.79
N ALA A 423 -38.20 -17.22 -27.00
CA ALA A 423 -37.93 -18.64 -27.25
C ALA A 423 -36.49 -18.98 -26.86
N ALA A 424 -36.28 -20.11 -26.18
CA ALA A 424 -34.96 -20.54 -25.73
C ALA A 424 -33.98 -20.59 -26.91
N THR A 425 -32.85 -19.90 -26.75
CA THR A 425 -31.74 -19.90 -27.71
C THR A 425 -30.48 -20.18 -26.94
N ALA A 426 -29.56 -20.95 -27.51
CA ALA A 426 -28.25 -21.13 -26.89
C ALA A 426 -27.59 -19.75 -26.62
N PRO A 427 -26.87 -19.59 -25.49
CA PRO A 427 -26.11 -18.37 -25.21
C PRO A 427 -25.14 -18.06 -26.35
N LEU A 428 -24.80 -16.79 -26.57
CA LEU A 428 -23.80 -16.36 -27.54
C LEU A 428 -22.51 -15.98 -26.81
N LEU A 429 -21.39 -16.60 -27.21
CA LEU A 429 -20.05 -16.25 -26.76
C LEU A 429 -19.39 -15.31 -27.78
N SER A 430 -18.70 -14.27 -27.30
CA SER A 430 -17.92 -13.35 -28.13
C SER A 430 -16.73 -12.77 -27.35
N ASP A 431 -15.84 -12.08 -28.06
CA ASP A 431 -14.69 -11.35 -27.49
C ASP A 431 -13.78 -12.20 -26.59
N THR A 432 -13.70 -13.50 -26.88
CA THR A 432 -12.88 -14.44 -26.12
C THR A 432 -11.40 -14.08 -26.25
N ALA A 433 -10.75 -13.89 -25.11
CA ALA A 433 -9.33 -13.57 -25.01
C ALA A 433 -8.68 -14.42 -23.92
N ALA A 434 -7.37 -14.66 -24.06
CA ALA A 434 -6.55 -15.30 -23.05
C ALA A 434 -5.36 -14.42 -22.70
N SER A 435 -5.09 -14.23 -21.41
CA SER A 435 -3.89 -13.60 -20.88
C SER A 435 -3.10 -14.64 -20.09
N VAL A 436 -1.79 -14.66 -20.25
CA VAL A 436 -0.89 -15.60 -19.58
C VAL A 436 0.00 -14.85 -18.61
N ASN A 437 0.11 -15.36 -17.39
CA ASN A 437 1.10 -14.93 -16.41
C ASN A 437 1.77 -16.16 -15.81
N GLY A 438 2.98 -16.46 -16.29
CA GLY A 438 3.69 -17.67 -15.94
C GLY A 438 2.95 -18.94 -16.39
N GLN A 439 2.73 -19.87 -15.45
CA GLN A 439 1.96 -21.11 -15.70
C GLN A 439 0.45 -20.96 -15.44
N CYS A 440 -0.03 -19.71 -15.34
CA CYS A 440 -1.45 -19.39 -15.21
C CYS A 440 -1.98 -18.75 -16.49
N ALA A 441 -3.18 -19.17 -16.91
CA ALA A 441 -3.93 -18.54 -17.97
C ALA A 441 -5.27 -18.05 -17.45
N THR A 442 -5.57 -16.81 -17.78
CA THR A 442 -6.83 -16.14 -17.50
C THR A 442 -7.59 -16.02 -18.81
N VAL A 443 -8.78 -16.61 -18.89
CA VAL A 443 -9.68 -16.54 -20.04
C VAL A 443 -10.84 -15.61 -19.71
N THR A 444 -11.09 -14.65 -20.60
CA THR A 444 -12.16 -13.65 -20.48
C THR A 444 -12.96 -13.58 -21.77
N GLY A 445 -14.19 -13.11 -21.69
CA GLY A 445 -14.98 -12.76 -22.86
C GLY A 445 -16.37 -12.28 -22.48
N THR A 446 -17.25 -12.19 -23.47
CA THR A 446 -18.65 -11.80 -23.30
C THR A 446 -19.58 -13.00 -23.53
N VAL A 447 -20.62 -13.10 -22.69
CA VAL A 447 -21.69 -14.09 -22.83
C VAL A 447 -23.04 -13.37 -22.83
N ILE A 448 -23.81 -13.55 -23.89
CA ILE A 448 -25.15 -12.97 -24.03
C ILE A 448 -26.15 -14.11 -24.15
N ASP A 449 -27.02 -14.23 -23.17
CA ASP A 449 -28.16 -15.11 -23.23
C ASP A 449 -29.45 -14.30 -23.40
N ASN A 450 -30.11 -14.45 -24.56
CA ASN A 450 -31.23 -13.58 -24.95
C ASN A 450 -32.44 -13.72 -24.01
N ASN A 451 -32.67 -14.93 -23.51
CA ASN A 451 -33.75 -15.23 -22.57
C ASN A 451 -33.34 -15.08 -21.09
N GLN A 452 -32.04 -14.90 -20.81
CA GLN A 452 -31.45 -14.59 -19.48
C GLN A 452 -31.69 -15.66 -18.44
N ASN A 453 -31.63 -16.91 -18.86
CA ASN A 453 -31.59 -18.07 -18.00
C ASN A 453 -30.24 -18.81 -18.16
N LEU A 454 -29.16 -18.05 -18.38
CA LEU A 454 -27.80 -18.58 -18.39
C LEU A 454 -27.54 -19.33 -17.08
N SER A 455 -27.27 -20.64 -17.20
CA SER A 455 -27.06 -21.53 -16.07
C SER A 455 -25.61 -21.51 -15.63
N THR A 456 -24.68 -21.74 -16.59
CA THR A 456 -23.24 -21.83 -16.30
C THR A 456 -22.40 -21.40 -17.50
N VAL A 457 -21.20 -20.90 -17.21
CA VAL A 457 -20.09 -20.82 -18.17
C VAL A 457 -18.94 -21.63 -17.59
N VAL A 458 -18.43 -22.60 -18.36
CA VAL A 458 -17.32 -23.45 -17.95
C VAL A 458 -16.18 -23.28 -18.95
N VAL A 459 -14.98 -23.07 -18.44
CA VAL A 459 -13.75 -23.01 -19.24
C VAL A 459 -12.94 -24.27 -18.95
N SER A 460 -12.79 -25.11 -19.96
CA SER A 460 -12.04 -26.36 -19.89
C SER A 460 -10.60 -26.14 -20.33
N PHE A 461 -9.66 -26.36 -19.41
CA PHE A 461 -8.22 -26.35 -19.66
C PHE A 461 -7.68 -27.79 -19.75
N SER A 462 -6.44 -27.95 -20.19
CA SER A 462 -5.76 -29.26 -20.28
C SER A 462 -5.68 -30.01 -18.94
N ASN A 463 -5.65 -29.28 -17.82
CA ASN A 463 -5.52 -29.83 -16.47
C ASN A 463 -6.82 -29.77 -15.63
N GLY A 464 -7.95 -29.32 -16.20
CA GLY A 464 -9.26 -29.34 -15.52
C GLY A 464 -10.23 -28.25 -15.97
N ASP A 465 -11.48 -28.38 -15.51
CA ASP A 465 -12.56 -27.44 -15.78
C ASP A 465 -12.68 -26.39 -14.67
N VAL A 466 -12.89 -25.14 -15.06
CA VAL A 466 -13.15 -24.02 -14.15
C VAL A 466 -14.51 -23.42 -14.50
N THR A 467 -15.41 -23.35 -13.52
CA THR A 467 -16.64 -22.56 -13.66
C THR A 467 -16.28 -21.08 -13.61
N ALA A 468 -16.57 -20.36 -14.69
CA ALA A 468 -16.27 -18.94 -14.80
C ALA A 468 -17.15 -18.11 -13.87
N THR A 469 -16.58 -17.04 -13.32
CA THR A 469 -17.37 -15.99 -12.67
C THR A 469 -17.97 -15.10 -13.75
N VAL A 470 -19.27 -14.83 -13.67
CA VAL A 470 -19.97 -13.95 -14.62
C VAL A 470 -20.40 -12.68 -13.89
N ASN A 471 -20.01 -11.51 -14.41
CA ASN A 471 -20.38 -10.20 -13.89
C ASN A 471 -20.98 -9.35 -15.01
N GLY A 472 -22.30 -9.13 -14.96
CA GLY A 472 -23.02 -8.55 -16.09
C GLY A 472 -22.97 -9.46 -17.31
N LEU A 473 -22.34 -8.99 -18.39
CA LEU A 473 -22.14 -9.75 -19.64
C LEU A 473 -20.75 -10.38 -19.74
N GLU A 474 -19.84 -10.06 -18.82
CA GLU A 474 -18.45 -10.50 -18.88
C GLU A 474 -18.27 -11.79 -18.08
N TYR A 475 -17.52 -12.75 -18.63
CA TYR A 475 -17.09 -13.93 -17.91
C TYR A 475 -15.58 -13.94 -17.71
N PHE A 476 -15.14 -14.54 -16.61
CA PHE A 476 -13.74 -14.66 -16.21
C PHE A 476 -13.47 -16.04 -15.59
N ALA A 477 -12.42 -16.71 -16.04
CA ALA A 477 -11.90 -17.93 -15.43
C ALA A 477 -10.38 -17.96 -15.48
N GLU A 478 -9.73 -18.33 -14.38
CA GLU A 478 -8.28 -18.51 -14.29
C GLU A 478 -7.94 -19.95 -13.90
N GLN A 479 -6.90 -20.49 -14.53
CA GLN A 479 -6.33 -21.78 -14.18
C GLN A 479 -4.80 -21.73 -14.19
N CYS A 480 -4.18 -22.34 -13.20
CA CYS A 480 -2.73 -22.38 -12.99
C CYS A 480 -2.16 -23.79 -13.12
N ASN A 481 -0.82 -23.90 -13.10
CA ASN A 481 -0.06 -25.15 -13.27
C ASN A 481 -0.33 -25.81 -14.63
N LEU A 482 -0.45 -24.99 -15.67
CA LEU A 482 -0.56 -25.44 -17.05
C LEU A 482 0.83 -25.83 -17.57
N ALA A 483 0.88 -26.88 -18.40
CA ALA A 483 2.14 -27.34 -18.98
C ALA A 483 2.72 -26.28 -19.93
N GLY A 484 4.05 -26.18 -20.00
CA GLY A 484 4.72 -25.29 -20.95
C GLY A 484 4.42 -25.65 -22.42
N GLY A 485 4.42 -24.64 -23.28
CA GLY A 485 4.13 -24.74 -24.71
C GLY A 485 2.69 -24.40 -25.09
N ASN A 486 2.25 -24.86 -26.25
CA ASN A 486 0.91 -24.56 -26.78
C ASN A 486 -0.17 -25.23 -25.93
N ASN A 487 -1.10 -24.40 -25.45
CA ASN A 487 -2.28 -24.80 -24.72
C ASN A 487 -3.54 -24.24 -25.41
N SER A 488 -4.69 -24.81 -25.08
CA SER A 488 -5.99 -24.32 -25.51
C SER A 488 -6.99 -24.41 -24.37
N ALA A 489 -7.93 -23.47 -24.35
CA ALA A 489 -9.10 -23.55 -23.50
C ALA A 489 -10.37 -23.59 -24.35
N VAL A 490 -11.34 -24.40 -23.91
CA VAL A 490 -12.68 -24.50 -24.53
C VAL A 490 -13.69 -23.91 -23.58
N ILE A 491 -14.41 -22.89 -24.03
CA ILE A 491 -15.44 -22.20 -23.27
C ILE A 491 -16.78 -22.82 -23.66
N THR A 492 -17.58 -23.24 -22.68
CA THR A 492 -18.94 -23.75 -22.90
C THR A 492 -19.92 -22.95 -22.06
N ALA A 493 -20.84 -22.23 -22.69
CA ALA A 493 -21.96 -21.57 -22.02
C ALA A 493 -23.21 -22.45 -22.15
N THR A 494 -23.93 -22.63 -21.04
CA THR A 494 -25.13 -23.48 -20.95
C THR A 494 -26.27 -22.70 -20.31
N ASP A 495 -27.45 -22.74 -20.93
CA ASP A 495 -28.68 -22.18 -20.37
C ASP A 495 -29.44 -23.20 -19.48
N ASP A 496 -30.45 -22.75 -18.72
CA ASP A 496 -31.25 -23.59 -17.81
C ASP A 496 -32.14 -24.60 -18.55
N THR A 497 -32.29 -24.44 -19.87
CA THR A 497 -32.95 -25.42 -20.75
C THR A 497 -31.98 -26.43 -21.37
N ALA A 498 -30.71 -26.37 -20.97
CA ALA A 498 -29.57 -27.17 -21.45
C ALA A 498 -29.18 -26.94 -22.91
N LEU A 499 -29.51 -25.80 -23.50
CA LEU A 499 -28.92 -25.36 -24.77
C LEU A 499 -27.52 -24.80 -24.51
N THR A 500 -26.58 -25.15 -25.39
CA THR A 500 -25.17 -24.79 -25.22
C THR A 500 -24.58 -24.12 -26.44
N SER A 501 -23.58 -23.26 -26.20
CA SER A 501 -22.64 -22.78 -27.21
C SER A 501 -21.21 -22.97 -26.74
N THR A 502 -20.29 -23.05 -27.70
CA THR A 502 -18.87 -23.28 -27.42
C THR A 502 -18.00 -22.31 -28.21
N ASP A 503 -16.91 -21.88 -27.59
CA ASP A 503 -15.82 -21.16 -28.23
C ASP A 503 -14.47 -21.74 -27.77
N SER A 504 -13.38 -21.44 -28.46
CA SER A 504 -12.05 -21.94 -28.11
C SER A 504 -10.96 -20.91 -28.37
N ILE A 505 -10.01 -20.83 -27.45
CA ILE A 505 -8.84 -19.95 -27.57
C ILE A 505 -7.56 -20.73 -27.35
N SER A 506 -6.54 -20.45 -28.16
CA SER A 506 -5.19 -21.01 -27.99
C SER A 506 -4.24 -19.97 -27.43
N PHE A 507 -3.34 -20.40 -26.56
CA PHE A 507 -2.33 -19.54 -25.92
C PHE A 507 -1.08 -20.36 -25.59
N VAL A 508 0.05 -19.70 -25.40
CA VAL A 508 1.33 -20.36 -25.09
C VAL A 508 1.68 -20.09 -23.63
N ILE A 509 2.01 -21.16 -22.89
CA ILE A 509 2.50 -21.07 -21.52
C ILE A 509 4.02 -21.14 -21.53
N ASP A 510 4.68 -20.15 -20.95
CA ASP A 510 6.09 -20.27 -20.61
C ASP A 510 6.23 -20.94 -19.23
N ALA A 511 6.67 -22.21 -19.23
CA ALA A 511 6.91 -22.94 -17.99
C ALA A 511 8.04 -22.32 -17.14
N GLY A 512 8.87 -21.46 -17.74
CA GLY A 512 10.12 -20.98 -17.17
C GLY A 512 11.14 -22.09 -17.03
N VAL A 513 12.31 -21.75 -16.51
CA VAL A 513 13.33 -22.72 -16.12
C VAL A 513 13.36 -22.78 -14.60
N THR A 514 13.20 -23.97 -14.03
CA THR A 514 13.29 -24.20 -12.58
C THR A 514 14.62 -24.85 -12.22
N GLY A 515 15.39 -24.20 -11.36
CA GLY A 515 16.68 -24.69 -10.91
C GLY A 515 17.18 -24.01 -9.64
N ASP A 516 18.26 -24.54 -9.09
CA ASP A 516 19.02 -23.79 -8.08
C ASP A 516 19.80 -22.65 -8.77
N TYR A 517 20.42 -21.78 -7.96
CA TYR A 517 21.20 -20.68 -8.53
C TYR A 517 22.39 -21.18 -9.38
N ASN A 518 22.91 -22.40 -9.18
CA ASN A 518 24.00 -22.92 -9.99
C ASN A 518 23.53 -23.24 -11.41
N LEU A 519 22.34 -23.85 -11.55
CA LEU A 519 21.71 -24.05 -12.85
C LEU A 519 21.55 -22.70 -13.57
N HIS A 520 20.97 -21.72 -12.89
CA HIS A 520 20.71 -20.41 -13.48
C HIS A 520 21.98 -19.62 -13.82
N ILE A 521 23.05 -19.80 -13.06
CA ILE A 521 24.37 -19.26 -13.42
C ILE A 521 24.94 -19.96 -14.66
N ASN A 522 24.85 -21.29 -14.71
CA ASN A 522 25.40 -22.09 -15.82
C ASN A 522 24.65 -21.84 -17.13
N GLU A 523 23.34 -21.60 -17.06
CA GLU A 523 22.51 -21.26 -18.24
C GLU A 523 22.55 -19.76 -18.58
N GLY A 524 23.31 -18.95 -17.83
CA GLY A 524 23.45 -17.51 -18.06
C GLY A 524 22.23 -16.67 -17.67
N HIS A 525 21.24 -17.23 -16.98
CA HIS A 525 20.07 -16.49 -16.52
C HIS A 525 20.42 -15.46 -15.43
N ILE A 526 21.46 -15.73 -14.63
CA ILE A 526 22.07 -14.80 -13.67
C ILE A 526 23.60 -14.94 -13.70
N SER A 527 24.36 -13.98 -13.15
CA SER A 527 25.82 -14.05 -13.05
C SER A 527 26.32 -13.84 -11.63
N TRP A 528 27.57 -14.21 -11.35
CA TRP A 528 28.19 -14.02 -10.02
C TRP A 528 28.27 -12.55 -9.56
N GLY A 529 28.07 -11.58 -10.47
CA GLY A 529 28.02 -10.15 -10.16
C GLY A 529 26.63 -9.50 -10.28
N GLU A 530 25.71 -10.08 -11.05
CA GLU A 530 24.41 -9.50 -11.39
C GLU A 530 23.31 -10.55 -11.23
N GLY A 531 22.33 -10.27 -10.37
CA GLY A 531 21.25 -11.20 -10.00
C GLY A 531 21.59 -12.16 -8.87
N TYR A 532 22.82 -12.71 -8.80
CA TYR A 532 23.19 -13.75 -7.82
C TYR A 532 22.90 -13.37 -6.37
N SER A 533 23.35 -12.20 -5.90
CA SER A 533 23.17 -11.82 -4.49
C SER A 533 21.70 -11.62 -4.13
N ALA A 534 20.88 -11.12 -5.06
CA ALA A 534 19.45 -10.94 -4.83
C ALA A 534 18.72 -12.29 -4.83
N CYS A 535 19.00 -13.16 -5.79
CA CYS A 535 18.46 -14.52 -5.86
C CYS A 535 18.85 -15.37 -4.64
N TYR A 536 20.10 -15.27 -4.17
CA TYR A 536 20.55 -15.98 -2.98
C TYR A 536 19.90 -15.45 -1.70
N LEU A 537 19.66 -14.14 -1.59
CA LEU A 537 18.93 -13.57 -0.45
C LEU A 537 17.45 -13.97 -0.45
N ALA A 538 16.83 -14.05 -1.62
CA ALA A 538 15.42 -14.42 -1.78
C ALA A 538 15.17 -15.93 -1.57
N PHE A 539 15.95 -16.78 -2.26
CA PHE A 539 15.69 -18.22 -2.36
C PHE A 539 16.74 -19.11 -1.69
N GLY A 540 17.88 -18.56 -1.25
CA GLY A 540 18.97 -19.31 -0.65
C GLY A 540 19.54 -20.36 -1.59
N THR A 541 19.43 -21.63 -1.22
CA THR A 541 19.82 -22.79 -2.04
C THR A 541 18.62 -23.57 -2.58
N ALA A 542 17.40 -23.06 -2.40
CA ALA A 542 16.21 -23.70 -2.95
C ALA A 542 16.18 -23.53 -4.47
N ALA A 543 15.49 -24.44 -5.16
CA ALA A 543 15.18 -24.25 -6.56
C ALA A 543 14.10 -23.15 -6.69
N PHE A 544 14.23 -22.30 -7.70
CA PHE A 544 13.27 -21.25 -8.05
C PHE A 544 13.09 -21.25 -9.57
N THR A 545 12.01 -20.62 -10.04
CA THR A 545 11.70 -20.52 -11.47
C THR A 545 12.03 -19.12 -11.95
N MET A 546 12.80 -19.04 -13.03
CA MET A 546 13.03 -17.81 -13.76
C MET A 546 12.37 -17.86 -15.12
N ARG A 547 11.88 -16.70 -15.58
CA ARG A 547 11.32 -16.49 -16.91
C ARG A 547 11.99 -15.33 -17.61
N GLU A 548 12.01 -15.39 -18.93
CA GLU A 548 12.60 -14.35 -19.77
C GLU A 548 11.55 -13.28 -20.09
N TYR A 549 11.88 -12.02 -19.81
CA TYR A 549 11.04 -10.86 -20.10
C TYR A 549 11.74 -9.93 -21.08
N SER A 550 11.00 -9.39 -22.04
CA SER A 550 11.53 -8.37 -22.96
C SER A 550 11.87 -7.08 -22.20
N ALA A 551 13.07 -6.57 -22.42
CA ALA A 551 13.63 -5.40 -21.76
C ALA A 551 14.12 -4.32 -22.75
N GLY A 552 13.66 -4.37 -24.00
CA GLY A 552 14.02 -3.43 -25.06
C GLY A 552 14.00 -4.09 -26.45
N THR A 553 14.47 -3.37 -27.48
CA THR A 553 14.60 -3.94 -28.83
C THR A 553 15.66 -5.05 -28.83
N ASN A 554 15.22 -6.30 -28.95
CA ASN A 554 16.05 -7.53 -28.98
C ASN A 554 16.89 -7.80 -27.72
N GLN A 555 16.51 -7.19 -26.59
CA GLN A 555 17.12 -7.48 -25.29
C GLN A 555 16.07 -8.05 -24.35
N CYS A 556 16.45 -9.08 -23.61
CA CYS A 556 15.63 -9.69 -22.58
C CYS A 556 16.39 -9.85 -21.27
N GLN A 557 15.63 -10.07 -20.21
CA GLN A 557 16.13 -10.26 -18.86
C GLN A 557 15.42 -11.43 -18.22
N TRP A 558 16.16 -12.31 -17.56
CA TRP A 558 15.56 -13.38 -16.77
C TRP A 558 15.19 -12.84 -15.39
N ILE A 559 13.95 -13.04 -14.97
CA ILE A 559 13.43 -12.55 -13.69
C ILE A 559 12.73 -13.73 -12.98
N ALA A 560 12.94 -13.86 -11.68
CA ALA A 560 12.27 -14.88 -10.88
C ALA A 560 10.81 -14.51 -10.57
N ASP A 561 9.94 -15.52 -10.62
CA ASP A 561 8.48 -15.35 -10.51
C ASP A 561 8.00 -14.74 -9.19
N ASP A 562 8.60 -15.19 -8.08
CA ASP A 562 8.17 -14.81 -6.73
C ASP A 562 9.00 -13.65 -6.14
N ASP A 563 10.05 -13.20 -6.84
CA ASP A 563 10.88 -12.08 -6.39
C ASP A 563 11.58 -11.39 -7.57
N SER A 564 10.96 -10.30 -8.05
CA SER A 564 11.50 -9.49 -9.14
C SER A 564 12.88 -8.87 -8.86
N SER A 565 13.34 -8.83 -7.61
CA SER A 565 14.70 -8.38 -7.29
C SER A 565 15.76 -9.40 -7.72
N CYS A 566 15.39 -10.67 -7.83
CA CYS A 566 16.17 -11.72 -8.45
C CYS A 566 16.02 -11.63 -9.99
N ALA A 567 16.75 -10.68 -10.57
CA ALA A 567 16.81 -10.46 -12.00
C ALA A 567 18.25 -10.58 -12.52
N GLY A 568 18.41 -11.23 -13.67
CA GLY A 568 19.68 -11.41 -14.37
C GLY A 568 20.15 -10.18 -15.14
N PRO A 569 21.29 -10.29 -15.84
CA PRO A 569 21.75 -9.24 -16.75
C PRO A 569 20.79 -9.06 -17.94
N LEU A 570 20.82 -7.87 -18.55
CA LEU A 570 20.25 -7.67 -19.88
C LEU A 570 21.08 -8.43 -20.91
N GLN A 571 20.44 -9.32 -21.67
CA GLN A 571 21.10 -10.17 -22.66
C GLN A 571 20.28 -10.26 -23.95
N ALA A 572 20.86 -10.81 -25.01
CA ALA A 572 20.09 -11.16 -26.20
C ALA A 572 18.98 -12.14 -25.78
N CYS A 573 17.75 -11.90 -26.24
CA CYS A 573 16.64 -12.80 -25.96
C CYS A 573 17.00 -14.21 -26.42
N LYS A 574 16.89 -15.18 -25.51
CA LYS A 574 16.99 -16.59 -25.85
C LYS A 574 15.79 -16.87 -26.74
N THR A 575 16.03 -17.04 -28.04
CA THR A 575 14.96 -17.21 -29.03
C THR A 575 14.13 -18.46 -28.71
N THR A 576 13.09 -18.26 -27.92
CA THR A 576 11.84 -19.02 -27.97
C THR A 576 10.72 -18.17 -28.57
N THR A 577 11.05 -16.97 -29.09
CA THR A 577 10.12 -16.19 -29.89
C THR A 577 10.06 -16.78 -31.29
N GLU A 578 9.06 -17.63 -31.53
CA GLU A 578 8.36 -17.48 -32.80
C GLU A 578 7.88 -16.02 -32.87
N PRO A 579 8.34 -15.21 -33.82
CA PRO A 579 7.78 -13.90 -34.05
C PRO A 579 6.31 -14.12 -34.44
N THR A 580 5.39 -13.40 -33.81
CA THR A 580 3.97 -13.40 -34.21
C THR A 580 3.74 -12.66 -35.53
N ASN A 581 4.77 -12.50 -36.35
CA ASN A 581 4.71 -11.82 -37.62
C ASN A 581 4.71 -12.88 -38.72
N ASP A 582 3.74 -12.77 -39.62
CA ASP A 582 3.60 -13.55 -40.84
C ASP A 582 3.56 -12.49 -41.95
N ALA A 583 4.74 -12.17 -42.48
CA ALA A 583 4.95 -11.01 -43.32
C ALA A 583 4.30 -11.17 -44.70
N ASP A 584 4.12 -12.40 -45.18
CA ASP A 584 3.51 -12.69 -46.48
C ASP A 584 2.09 -13.29 -46.39
N ASN A 585 1.60 -13.53 -45.18
CA ASN A 585 0.24 -13.98 -44.82
C ASN A 585 -0.11 -15.37 -45.39
N ASP A 586 0.84 -16.29 -45.40
CA ASP A 586 0.62 -17.64 -45.91
C ASP A 586 0.17 -18.66 -44.84
N GLY A 587 0.16 -18.23 -43.57
CA GLY A 587 -0.24 -19.04 -42.42
C GLY A 587 0.92 -19.74 -41.70
N VAL A 588 2.16 -19.54 -42.13
CA VAL A 588 3.40 -19.90 -41.42
C VAL A 588 4.03 -18.61 -40.86
N LEU A 589 4.49 -18.64 -39.62
CA LEU A 589 5.10 -17.45 -39.00
C LEU A 589 6.52 -17.26 -39.52
N ASP A 590 7.00 -16.02 -39.63
CA ASP A 590 8.32 -15.65 -40.19
C ASP A 590 9.50 -16.42 -39.54
N GLY A 591 9.35 -16.88 -38.30
CA GLY A 591 10.38 -17.65 -37.59
C GLY A 591 10.42 -19.14 -37.93
N ALA A 592 9.32 -19.68 -38.44
CA ALA A 592 9.16 -21.05 -38.90
C ALA A 592 9.03 -21.15 -40.43
N ASP A 593 9.04 -20.02 -41.13
CA ASP A 593 8.89 -19.91 -42.57
C ASP A 593 10.26 -19.97 -43.26
N ASN A 594 10.48 -20.98 -44.12
CA ASN A 594 11.69 -21.09 -44.94
C ASN A 594 11.70 -20.14 -46.14
N CYS A 595 10.62 -19.37 -46.38
CA CYS A 595 10.58 -18.22 -47.27
C CYS A 595 9.79 -17.03 -46.67
N PRO A 596 10.29 -16.33 -45.64
CA PRO A 596 9.56 -15.31 -44.84
C PRO A 596 8.95 -14.10 -45.56
N ASN A 597 9.08 -14.01 -46.88
CA ASN A 597 8.54 -12.92 -47.69
C ASN A 597 7.88 -13.43 -48.98
N VAL A 598 7.78 -14.74 -49.18
CA VAL A 598 7.26 -15.40 -50.37
C VAL A 598 6.43 -16.62 -49.99
N ALA A 599 5.11 -16.41 -49.91
CA ALA A 599 4.13 -17.40 -49.49
C ALA A 599 4.36 -18.81 -50.06
N ASN A 600 4.61 -19.77 -49.17
CA ASN A 600 4.78 -21.19 -49.41
C ASN A 600 4.36 -22.03 -48.17
N ALA A 601 3.06 -22.07 -47.91
CA ALA A 601 2.48 -22.82 -46.80
C ALA A 601 2.83 -24.33 -46.74
N ASP A 602 3.43 -24.91 -47.80
CA ASP A 602 3.90 -26.29 -47.84
C ASP A 602 5.37 -26.48 -47.40
N GLN A 603 6.12 -25.38 -47.23
CA GLN A 603 7.48 -25.33 -46.67
C GLN A 603 8.44 -26.32 -47.34
N ALA A 604 8.30 -26.53 -48.66
CA ALA A 604 9.14 -27.47 -49.39
C ALA A 604 10.60 -26.97 -49.50
N ASP A 605 11.56 -27.79 -49.07
CA ASP A 605 13.00 -27.55 -49.09
C ASP A 605 13.69 -28.89 -49.47
N ASN A 606 14.21 -28.96 -50.69
CA ASN A 606 14.65 -30.21 -51.31
C ASN A 606 16.10 -30.59 -50.93
N ASP A 607 16.97 -29.60 -50.69
CA ASP A 607 18.37 -29.80 -50.33
C ASP A 607 18.66 -29.60 -48.84
N ASN A 608 17.67 -29.13 -48.07
CA ASN A 608 17.69 -28.92 -46.62
C ASN A 608 18.72 -27.86 -46.20
N ASP A 609 18.92 -26.83 -47.02
CA ASP A 609 19.78 -25.70 -46.67
C ASP A 609 19.05 -24.64 -45.81
N GLY A 610 17.75 -24.83 -45.59
CA GLY A 610 16.89 -23.96 -44.79
C GLY A 610 16.25 -22.82 -45.57
N ILE A 611 16.47 -22.74 -46.89
CA ILE A 611 15.81 -21.81 -47.80
C ILE A 611 14.78 -22.60 -48.62
N GLY A 612 13.51 -22.19 -48.56
CA GLY A 612 12.45 -22.90 -49.26
C GLY A 612 12.63 -22.87 -50.78
N ASN A 613 12.22 -23.94 -51.45
CA ASN A 613 12.35 -24.16 -52.90
C ASN A 613 11.88 -22.97 -53.77
N VAL A 614 10.96 -22.15 -53.27
CA VAL A 614 10.39 -21.00 -54.00
C VAL A 614 11.22 -19.72 -53.85
N CYS A 615 12.05 -19.62 -52.82
CA CYS A 615 12.94 -18.48 -52.57
C CYS A 615 14.43 -18.86 -52.63
N ASP A 616 14.76 -20.13 -52.81
CA ASP A 616 16.10 -20.61 -53.08
C ASP A 616 16.47 -20.56 -54.58
N SER A 617 17.68 -20.10 -54.84
CA SER A 617 18.30 -20.09 -56.17
C SER A 617 18.93 -21.41 -56.57
N THR A 618 19.16 -22.32 -55.62
CA THR A 618 19.80 -23.63 -55.82
C THR A 618 19.03 -24.79 -55.17
N PRO A 619 17.71 -25.00 -55.43
CA PRO A 619 16.83 -25.84 -54.60
C PRO A 619 17.19 -27.32 -54.45
N ASP A 620 18.24 -27.79 -55.12
CA ASP A 620 18.72 -29.17 -55.06
C ASP A 620 20.23 -29.25 -54.67
N GLY A 621 20.81 -28.19 -54.08
CA GLY A 621 22.15 -28.12 -53.48
C GLY A 621 23.27 -27.58 -54.37
N GLU A 622 24.26 -26.91 -53.75
CA GLU A 622 25.56 -26.56 -54.34
C GLU A 622 26.53 -27.77 -54.27
N THR A 623 27.28 -28.04 -55.36
CA THR A 623 28.01 -29.31 -55.56
C THR A 623 29.54 -29.23 -55.39
N SER A 624 30.05 -28.20 -54.72
CA SER A 624 31.51 -27.95 -54.61
C SER A 624 32.07 -28.35 -53.23
N ASP A 625 33.03 -29.27 -53.24
CA ASP A 625 33.86 -29.74 -52.11
C ASP A 625 35.32 -29.73 -52.62
N SER A 626 36.07 -28.70 -52.25
CA SER A 626 37.36 -28.32 -52.82
C SER A 626 38.52 -29.17 -52.33
N ASP A 627 38.44 -29.73 -51.13
CA ASP A 627 39.48 -30.58 -50.55
C ASP A 627 39.09 -32.06 -50.41
N SER A 628 37.85 -32.38 -50.79
CA SER A 628 37.30 -33.74 -50.93
C SER A 628 37.27 -34.52 -49.62
N ASP A 629 37.05 -33.84 -48.50
CA ASP A 629 36.96 -34.47 -47.19
C ASP A 629 35.53 -34.95 -46.83
N GLY A 630 34.55 -34.62 -47.66
CA GLY A 630 33.15 -34.99 -47.52
C GLY A 630 32.25 -33.91 -46.92
N VAL A 631 32.79 -32.72 -46.64
CA VAL A 631 32.05 -31.52 -46.26
C VAL A 631 32.08 -30.53 -47.44
N SER A 632 30.95 -29.91 -47.78
CA SER A 632 30.93 -28.91 -48.88
C SER A 632 31.62 -27.61 -48.46
N ASP A 633 32.23 -26.89 -49.40
CA ASP A 633 33.02 -25.68 -49.13
C ASP A 633 32.29 -24.60 -48.30
N SER A 634 30.95 -24.56 -48.37
CA SER A 634 30.10 -23.63 -47.63
C SER A 634 29.90 -24.01 -46.15
N LEU A 635 30.15 -25.26 -45.78
CA LEU A 635 29.94 -25.83 -44.44
C LEU A 635 31.26 -26.26 -43.79
N ASP A 636 32.38 -26.08 -44.48
CA ASP A 636 33.70 -26.48 -44.04
C ASP A 636 34.42 -25.33 -43.33
N ASN A 637 34.82 -25.51 -42.07
CA ASN A 637 35.62 -24.55 -41.30
C ASN A 637 37.12 -24.56 -41.67
N CYS A 638 37.54 -25.44 -42.58
CA CYS A 638 38.81 -25.38 -43.28
C CYS A 638 38.66 -25.76 -44.78
N PRO A 639 38.03 -24.93 -45.65
CA PRO A 639 37.64 -25.28 -47.03
C PRO A 639 38.73 -25.75 -48.01
N LEU A 640 39.99 -25.74 -47.57
CA LEU A 640 41.17 -26.11 -48.37
C LEU A 640 42.06 -27.12 -47.62
N VAL A 641 41.68 -27.56 -46.42
CA VAL A 641 42.46 -28.43 -45.54
C VAL A 641 41.53 -29.44 -44.86
N ALA A 642 41.47 -30.63 -45.45
CA ALA A 642 40.59 -31.72 -45.03
C ALA A 642 40.55 -31.95 -43.51
N ASN A 643 39.38 -31.74 -42.93
CA ASN A 643 39.03 -31.94 -41.53
C ASN A 643 37.55 -32.32 -41.37
N SER A 644 37.19 -33.51 -41.85
CA SER A 644 35.83 -34.07 -41.77
C SER A 644 35.19 -34.10 -40.36
N ASP A 645 35.95 -33.87 -39.29
CA ASP A 645 35.45 -33.76 -37.91
C ASP A 645 35.08 -32.33 -37.49
N GLN A 646 35.46 -31.33 -38.28
CA GLN A 646 35.12 -29.91 -38.13
C GLN A 646 35.43 -29.36 -36.73
N LEU A 647 36.49 -29.88 -36.09
CA LEU A 647 36.85 -29.49 -34.72
C LEU A 647 37.37 -28.04 -34.68
N ASP A 648 36.79 -27.23 -33.80
CA ASP A 648 37.15 -25.84 -33.53
C ASP A 648 37.13 -25.65 -32.00
N SER A 649 38.32 -25.69 -31.39
CA SER A 649 38.50 -25.81 -29.94
C SER A 649 38.34 -24.50 -29.18
N ASP A 650 38.53 -23.35 -29.83
CA ASP A 650 38.31 -22.03 -29.23
C ASP A 650 37.11 -21.26 -29.82
N ALA A 651 36.38 -21.90 -30.75
CA ALA A 651 35.12 -21.46 -31.32
C ALA A 651 35.21 -20.14 -32.10
N ASP A 652 36.34 -19.89 -32.76
CA ASP A 652 36.59 -18.68 -33.54
C ASP A 652 36.11 -18.79 -35.01
N GLY A 653 35.64 -19.97 -35.42
CA GLY A 653 35.13 -20.28 -36.74
C GLY A 653 36.19 -20.79 -37.73
N VAL A 654 37.45 -20.93 -37.30
CA VAL A 654 38.53 -21.55 -38.06
C VAL A 654 38.83 -22.91 -37.45
N GLY A 655 38.77 -23.99 -38.24
CA GLY A 655 39.02 -25.32 -37.70
C GLY A 655 40.44 -25.48 -37.15
N ASP A 656 40.61 -26.29 -36.10
CA ASP A 656 41.89 -26.61 -35.45
C ASP A 656 42.96 -27.06 -36.46
N ALA A 657 42.53 -27.64 -37.58
CA ALA A 657 43.39 -28.12 -38.66
C ALA A 657 44.05 -26.98 -39.46
N CYS A 658 43.42 -25.82 -39.53
CA CYS A 658 43.89 -24.64 -40.27
C CYS A 658 44.12 -23.40 -39.39
N ASP A 659 43.91 -23.49 -38.07
CA ASP A 659 44.22 -22.45 -37.10
C ASP A 659 45.65 -22.55 -36.52
N SER A 660 46.30 -21.39 -36.34
CA SER A 660 47.63 -21.24 -35.76
C SER A 660 47.64 -21.09 -34.25
N THR A 661 46.48 -20.83 -33.62
CA THR A 661 46.32 -20.63 -32.17
C THR A 661 45.15 -21.45 -31.60
N PRO A 662 45.14 -22.80 -31.72
CA PRO A 662 43.93 -23.63 -31.58
C PRO A 662 43.35 -23.74 -30.15
N ASN A 663 43.84 -22.93 -29.21
CA ASN A 663 43.38 -22.88 -27.82
C ASN A 663 43.33 -21.42 -27.30
N GLY A 664 43.23 -20.44 -28.20
CA GLY A 664 43.09 -19.01 -27.89
C GLY A 664 44.38 -18.20 -27.63
N ASP A 665 44.27 -16.89 -27.87
CA ASP A 665 45.30 -15.87 -27.61
C ASP A 665 45.26 -15.34 -26.15
N TYR A 666 46.39 -15.34 -25.44
CA TYR A 666 46.47 -14.83 -24.05
C TYR A 666 46.53 -13.29 -23.99
N GLN A 667 45.54 -12.68 -23.31
CA GLN A 667 45.48 -11.23 -23.07
C GLN A 667 46.19 -10.82 -21.76
N CYS A 668 47.14 -9.89 -21.84
CA CYS A 668 47.90 -9.40 -20.68
C CYS A 668 47.00 -8.64 -19.69
N SER A 669 47.25 -8.78 -18.38
CA SER A 669 46.51 -8.05 -17.33
C SER A 669 47.42 -7.40 -16.28
N GLU A 670 47.05 -6.21 -15.78
CA GLU A 670 47.84 -5.46 -14.79
C GLU A 670 47.17 -5.42 -13.41
N THR A 671 47.97 -5.48 -12.35
CA THR A 671 47.49 -5.32 -10.97
C THR A 671 48.37 -4.37 -10.18
N THR A 672 47.78 -3.33 -9.58
CA THR A 672 48.46 -2.44 -8.63
C THR A 672 48.08 -2.82 -7.20
N SER A 673 49.07 -3.14 -6.34
CA SER A 673 48.81 -3.47 -4.95
C SER A 673 50.02 -3.26 -4.04
N SER A 674 49.85 -3.47 -2.72
CA SER A 674 50.99 -3.48 -1.80
C SER A 674 51.89 -4.69 -2.04
N ASN A 675 53.19 -4.54 -1.78
CA ASN A 675 54.16 -5.62 -1.93
C ASN A 675 53.79 -6.83 -1.06
N TYR A 676 53.17 -6.61 0.11
CA TYR A 676 52.58 -7.68 0.92
C TYR A 676 51.47 -8.44 0.17
N ALA A 677 50.51 -7.72 -0.41
CA ALA A 677 49.37 -8.31 -1.11
C ALA A 677 49.77 -9.02 -2.41
N HIS A 678 50.80 -8.54 -3.12
CA HIS A 678 51.35 -9.26 -4.28
C HIS A 678 51.88 -10.64 -3.90
N VAL A 679 52.54 -10.78 -2.74
CA VAL A 679 53.05 -12.07 -2.26
C VAL A 679 51.89 -12.99 -1.83
N GLN A 680 50.90 -12.45 -1.13
CA GLN A 680 49.72 -13.25 -0.73
C GLN A 680 48.93 -13.77 -1.93
N ALA A 681 48.93 -13.03 -3.04
CA ALA A 681 48.26 -13.42 -4.28
C ALA A 681 49.17 -14.19 -5.25
N ASN A 682 50.34 -14.68 -4.80
CA ASN A 682 51.31 -15.41 -5.63
C ASN A 682 51.82 -14.66 -6.88
N ARG A 683 51.70 -13.33 -6.90
CA ARG A 683 52.27 -12.48 -7.96
C ARG A 683 53.73 -12.10 -7.69
N ALA A 684 54.16 -12.19 -6.42
CA ALA A 684 55.53 -11.94 -5.97
C ALA A 684 55.97 -12.99 -4.93
N THR A 685 57.28 -13.12 -4.72
CA THR A 685 57.92 -13.92 -3.67
C THR A 685 58.78 -13.03 -2.77
N THR A 686 59.30 -13.55 -1.67
CA THR A 686 60.13 -12.80 -0.72
C THR A 686 61.52 -13.39 -0.55
N ASN A 687 62.51 -12.52 -0.39
CA ASN A 687 63.84 -12.90 0.07
C ASN A 687 64.33 -11.86 1.09
N GLY A 688 64.30 -12.23 2.37
CA GLY A 688 64.54 -11.31 3.48
C GLY A 688 63.44 -10.25 3.58
N SER A 689 63.83 -8.97 3.63
CA SER A 689 62.88 -7.84 3.77
C SER A 689 62.38 -7.28 2.44
N TYR A 690 62.66 -7.94 1.30
CA TYR A 690 62.31 -7.47 -0.04
C TYR A 690 61.38 -8.45 -0.77
N ALA A 691 60.52 -7.91 -1.63
CA ALA A 691 59.62 -8.65 -2.50
C ALA A 691 60.11 -8.63 -3.96
N TYR A 692 59.91 -9.74 -4.68
CA TYR A 692 60.35 -9.93 -6.06
C TYR A 692 59.22 -10.51 -6.91
N ALA A 693 59.01 -10.02 -8.14
CA ALA A 693 57.94 -10.52 -9.02
C ALA A 693 58.14 -12.01 -9.36
N VAL A 694 57.07 -12.80 -9.36
CA VAL A 694 57.10 -14.21 -9.79
C VAL A 694 57.14 -14.23 -11.32
N GLY A 695 58.19 -14.78 -11.91
CA GLY A 695 58.41 -14.73 -13.36
C GLY A 695 59.68 -13.95 -13.70
N SER A 696 59.56 -12.62 -13.81
CA SER A 696 60.71 -11.73 -14.13
C SER A 696 61.79 -11.70 -13.05
N GLY A 697 61.42 -11.85 -11.78
CA GLY A 697 62.34 -11.68 -10.64
C GLY A 697 62.64 -10.21 -10.30
N ASP A 698 61.90 -9.26 -10.84
CA ASP A 698 62.09 -7.83 -10.59
C ASP A 698 61.91 -7.48 -9.10
N ASN A 699 62.75 -6.58 -8.58
CA ASN A 699 62.69 -6.16 -7.18
C ASN A 699 61.63 -5.07 -6.97
N LEU A 700 60.57 -5.39 -6.22
CA LEU A 700 59.47 -4.48 -5.88
C LEU A 700 59.80 -3.55 -4.71
N GLY A 701 60.93 -3.76 -4.02
CA GLY A 701 61.29 -3.05 -2.79
C GLY A 701 60.83 -3.77 -1.52
N LEU A 702 60.59 -3.03 -0.44
CA LEU A 702 60.35 -3.62 0.87
C LEU A 702 59.06 -4.45 0.91
N TYR A 703 59.12 -5.65 1.50
CA TYR A 703 57.96 -6.51 1.75
C TYR A 703 57.15 -5.97 2.92
N ASN A 704 56.21 -5.07 2.63
CA ASN A 704 55.27 -4.52 3.61
C ASN A 704 53.98 -4.04 2.91
N THR A 705 53.05 -3.52 3.71
CA THR A 705 51.76 -3.00 3.25
C THR A 705 51.81 -1.54 2.80
N PHE A 706 52.93 -0.83 2.99
CA PHE A 706 53.07 0.60 2.70
C PHE A 706 53.68 0.89 1.32
N TYR A 707 54.49 -0.02 0.78
CA TYR A 707 55.06 0.09 -0.57
C TYR A 707 54.16 -0.65 -1.55
N THR A 708 53.80 0.03 -2.63
CA THR A 708 52.92 -0.48 -3.68
C THR A 708 53.65 -0.54 -5.01
N SER A 709 53.40 -1.59 -5.79
CA SER A 709 53.97 -1.82 -7.12
C SER A 709 52.86 -2.18 -8.11
N ILE A 710 53.12 -2.02 -9.41
CA ILE A 710 52.26 -2.53 -10.49
C ILE A 710 52.94 -3.76 -11.07
N LEU A 711 52.22 -4.88 -11.19
CA LEU A 711 52.69 -6.07 -11.90
C LEU A 711 51.78 -6.37 -13.09
N ALA A 712 52.39 -6.51 -14.26
CA ALA A 712 51.75 -6.99 -15.47
C ALA A 712 51.93 -8.51 -15.61
N GLN A 713 50.86 -9.21 -15.91
CA GLN A 713 50.86 -10.64 -16.20
C GLN A 713 50.92 -10.84 -17.71
N THR A 714 52.11 -11.14 -18.23
CA THR A 714 52.35 -11.24 -19.68
C THR A 714 52.12 -12.64 -20.23
N SER A 715 52.06 -13.65 -19.36
CA SER A 715 51.56 -14.99 -19.65
C SER A 715 51.05 -15.64 -18.37
N ALA A 716 50.32 -16.76 -18.47
CA ALA A 716 49.78 -17.45 -17.31
C ALA A 716 50.87 -17.75 -16.25
N GLY A 717 50.74 -17.11 -15.09
CA GLY A 717 51.69 -17.22 -13.97
C GLY A 717 53.02 -16.46 -14.09
N TYR A 718 53.23 -15.64 -15.13
CA TYR A 718 54.46 -14.84 -15.31
C TYR A 718 54.19 -13.34 -15.13
N TYR A 719 54.87 -12.71 -14.16
CA TYR A 719 54.67 -11.31 -13.80
C TYR A 719 55.94 -10.47 -13.98
N GLU A 720 55.76 -9.25 -14.49
CA GLU A 720 56.80 -8.25 -14.73
C GLU A 720 56.49 -6.94 -14.00
N LEU A 721 57.51 -6.22 -13.52
CA LEU A 721 57.29 -4.94 -12.85
C LEU A 721 56.93 -3.85 -13.86
N GLY A 722 55.70 -3.35 -13.77
CA GLY A 722 55.19 -2.30 -14.64
C GLY A 722 53.85 -2.67 -15.28
N ASN A 723 53.61 -2.05 -16.44
CA ASN A 723 52.37 -2.16 -17.21
C ASN A 723 52.55 -3.19 -18.33
N CYS A 724 51.45 -3.72 -18.85
CA CYS A 724 51.41 -4.60 -20.00
C CYS A 724 52.08 -3.92 -21.20
N PRO A 725 52.90 -4.65 -21.97
CA PRO A 725 53.45 -4.13 -23.22
C PRO A 725 52.32 -3.87 -24.22
N ASN A 726 52.31 -2.68 -24.82
CA ASN A 726 51.37 -2.32 -25.89
C ASN A 726 51.67 -3.06 -27.20
#